data_AF-A0A7J8LT86-F1
#
_entry.id   AF-A0A7J8LT86-F1
#
_cell.length_a   1.000
_cell.length_b   1.000
_cell.length_c   1.000
_cell.angle_alpha   90.00
_cell.angle_beta   90.00
_cell.angle_gamma   90.00
#
_symmetry.space_group_name_H-M   'P 1'
#
loop_
_entity.id
_entity.type
_entity.pdbx_description
1 polymer ?
#
loop_
_entity_poly.entity_id
_entity_poly.type
_entity_poly.pdbx_seq_one_letter_code
_entity_poly.pdbx_strand_id
1 'polypeptide(L)'
;GPPTVSSNNGSSASSKRKKGEKNKKNNQRSIGELLVLPYLSKFPIPSDATASDPKILKDYFGFLMAYGGLQDVSKSGPSFLKEQKPAFTTTLVNTRVLPLYSLSFCPPYLVAAASWVLGELASCLPEEMSADIYSSLLKALAMPDKEDTSCYPVRVAAAGAIAGLLENEYLPPEWLPLLQVVISRIGNEDEENIILFQLLNSIVEAGNENTAIHIPHIISSLVDVISKSIHPRVEPWPHVVVRGFEALAVMAQSWENFMLEEVEQNDSSEKKASGQGAIARALSALLQQAWLTVPLEAEASPPASCIDHSSTLLRSIILSVTGSSVIVELKLSELLLVWADMISDWHAWEESEDMAVFDCIKEVVSLHSKYGLESFIVRQIPPAPAPPVPQRSIIEAISVFVSEAILQYPSATWRAFSCVHILLHVPKYSSETEGVRLSLAAVFCRAAFSHLKGVRSKPPSLWKPLLLAIASCYLCHPDTVEAILEKEGDGGFATWASAMAFACTHSSEVGLSAKSEIKLMVMTLLKMTERLLGVGNPSGGLLRDCFTSLIKTSIQLKELDEEMEEENDEESEDYDNDDEDEDDDEIEIDDEESESEHEETEEQFLERYAQAASALENGTVEEGDAEDQEVEIELGSLEEADEQKMVLSLIERYHHVLIKGQALSPELVSSFINAFPDSTSFFHQYM
;
A
#
# COMPACT_ATOMS: atom_id res chain seq x y z
N GLY A 1 -32.30 48.35 2.85
CA GLY A 1 -32.30 49.71 3.47
C GLY A 1 -33.72 50.16 3.77
N PRO A 2 -33.98 51.35 4.35
CA PRO A 2 -33.11 52.46 4.83
C PRO A 2 -33.45 52.85 6.31
N PRO A 3 -33.05 54.01 6.92
CA PRO A 3 -32.25 55.14 6.41
C PRO A 3 -31.08 55.65 7.30
N THR A 4 -30.22 56.41 6.62
CA THR A 4 -29.20 57.36 7.09
C THR A 4 -29.79 58.71 7.51
N VAL A 5 -29.26 59.35 8.57
CA VAL A 5 -29.32 60.82 8.76
C VAL A 5 -28.01 61.32 9.38
N SER A 6 -27.53 62.44 8.83
CA SER A 6 -26.25 63.13 8.99
C SER A 6 -26.21 64.23 10.06
N SER A 7 -24.97 64.67 10.35
CA SER A 7 -24.54 66.00 10.88
C SER A 7 -24.65 66.19 12.41
N ASN A 8 -23.73 66.87 13.13
CA ASN A 8 -22.94 68.05 12.77
C ASN A 8 -21.80 68.30 13.81
N ASN A 9 -20.67 68.84 13.31
CA ASN A 9 -19.70 69.81 13.89
C ASN A 9 -19.35 69.88 15.40
N GLY A 10 -18.03 70.01 15.69
CA GLY A 10 -17.60 70.65 16.95
C GLY A 10 -16.14 70.49 17.40
N SER A 11 -15.19 71.05 16.64
CA SER A 11 -13.83 71.52 16.96
C SER A 11 -13.13 71.29 18.33
N SER A 12 -11.83 70.99 18.21
CA SER A 12 -10.65 71.57 18.91
C SER A 12 -10.04 70.98 20.20
N ALA A 13 -8.81 70.48 19.98
CA ALA A 13 -7.54 70.85 20.67
C ALA A 13 -7.04 70.09 21.92
N SER A 14 -6.03 69.25 21.64
CA SER A 14 -4.73 69.08 22.32
C SER A 14 -4.66 68.78 23.83
N SER A 15 -4.08 67.62 24.17
CA SER A 15 -2.87 67.59 25.02
C SER A 15 -2.12 66.25 24.89
N LYS A 16 -0.80 66.34 25.10
CA LYS A 16 0.25 65.37 24.78
C LYS A 16 0.28 64.13 25.70
N ARG A 17 0.64 63.00 25.07
CA ARG A 17 1.40 61.80 25.56
C ARG A 17 1.45 61.51 27.07
N LYS A 18 1.05 60.29 27.45
CA LYS A 18 1.94 59.38 28.18
C LYS A 18 1.60 57.90 27.90
N LYS A 19 2.65 57.17 27.52
CA LYS A 19 2.77 55.73 27.26
C LYS A 19 2.16 54.92 28.41
N GLY A 20 1.28 53.98 28.06
CA GLY A 20 0.71 52.99 28.97
C GLY A 20 0.11 51.86 28.14
N GLU A 21 0.74 50.70 28.21
CA GLU A 21 0.35 49.46 27.52
C GLU A 21 -1.14 49.16 27.64
N LYS A 22 -1.82 49.00 26.50
CA LYS A 22 -2.98 48.13 26.37
C LYS A 22 -3.01 47.58 24.95
N ASN A 23 -2.32 46.46 24.73
CA ASN A 23 -2.75 45.51 23.70
C ASN A 23 -4.11 44.95 24.13
N LYS A 24 -5.18 45.68 23.82
CA LYS A 24 -6.52 45.11 23.72
C LYS A 24 -6.46 44.17 22.50
N LYS A 25 -6.25 42.88 22.74
CA LYS A 25 -6.71 41.85 21.81
C LYS A 25 -8.20 42.13 21.55
N ASN A 26 -8.55 42.35 20.30
CA ASN A 26 -9.93 42.51 19.86
C ASN A 26 -10.66 41.18 20.12
N ASN A 27 -11.42 41.09 21.22
CA ASN A 27 -12.44 40.06 21.39
C ASN A 27 -13.61 40.41 20.45
N GLN A 28 -13.49 40.09 19.16
CA GLN A 28 -14.67 39.99 18.31
C GLN A 28 -15.41 38.71 18.69
N ARG A 29 -16.46 38.83 19.51
CA ARG A 29 -17.34 37.72 19.83
C ARG A 29 -18.12 37.33 18.59
N SER A 30 -18.05 36.08 18.18
CA SER A 30 -18.74 35.59 16.99
C SER A 30 -20.26 35.45 17.23
N ILE A 31 -21.02 35.29 16.14
CA ILE A 31 -22.48 35.08 16.17
C ILE A 31 -22.85 33.84 17.00
N GLY A 32 -21.98 32.81 16.98
CA GLY A 32 -22.12 31.62 17.81
C GLY A 32 -22.19 31.94 19.29
N GLU A 33 -21.27 32.77 19.80
CA GLU A 33 -21.24 33.23 21.20
C GLU A 33 -22.43 34.12 21.58
N LEU A 34 -22.81 35.03 20.69
CA LEU A 34 -23.77 36.08 21.03
C LEU A 34 -25.23 35.66 20.89
N LEU A 35 -25.54 34.73 19.98
CA LEU A 35 -26.92 34.39 19.63
C LEU A 35 -27.21 32.89 19.75
N VAL A 36 -26.33 32.04 19.22
CA VAL A 36 -26.60 30.61 19.13
C VAL A 36 -26.52 29.94 20.52
N LEU A 37 -25.42 30.13 21.24
CA LEU A 37 -25.24 29.53 22.57
C LEU A 37 -26.27 30.01 23.61
N PRO A 38 -26.61 31.32 23.71
CA PRO A 38 -27.67 31.76 24.61
C PRO A 38 -29.04 31.20 24.25
N TYR A 39 -29.33 30.99 22.97
CA TYR A 39 -30.59 30.38 22.53
C TYR A 39 -30.65 28.90 22.92
N LEU A 40 -29.59 28.14 22.64
CA LEU A 40 -29.46 26.74 22.99
C LEU A 40 -29.54 26.51 24.52
N SER A 41 -29.00 27.43 25.33
CA SER A 41 -29.01 27.30 26.80
C SER A 41 -30.42 27.24 27.45
N LYS A 42 -31.46 27.65 26.72
CA LYS A 42 -32.87 27.69 27.18
C LYS A 42 -33.52 26.31 27.24
N PHE A 43 -32.96 25.31 26.56
CA PHE A 43 -33.48 23.96 26.57
C PHE A 43 -32.92 23.19 27.79
N PRO A 44 -33.80 22.73 28.72
CA PRO A 44 -33.36 22.02 29.91
C PRO A 44 -32.91 20.60 29.54
N ILE A 45 -31.91 20.09 30.28
CA ILE A 45 -31.50 18.69 30.15
C ILE A 45 -32.62 17.76 30.64
N PRO A 46 -32.91 16.65 29.92
CA PRO A 46 -33.78 15.62 30.44
C PRO A 46 -33.26 15.10 31.79
N SER A 47 -34.19 14.79 32.69
CA SER A 47 -33.92 14.26 34.02
C SER A 47 -34.84 13.06 34.25
N ASP A 48 -34.57 12.23 35.26
CA ASP A 48 -35.45 11.09 35.57
C ASP A 48 -36.91 11.52 35.82
N ALA A 49 -37.12 12.75 36.32
CA ALA A 49 -38.46 13.32 36.52
C ALA A 49 -39.16 13.77 35.22
N THR A 50 -38.40 14.01 34.14
CA THR A 50 -38.89 14.50 32.84
C THR A 50 -38.67 13.50 31.70
N ALA A 51 -38.16 12.30 32.01
CA ALA A 51 -37.82 11.24 31.07
C ALA A 51 -39.02 10.67 30.27
N SER A 52 -40.25 11.04 30.65
CA SER A 52 -41.49 10.68 29.95
C SER A 52 -42.18 11.85 29.24
N ASP A 53 -41.63 13.08 29.29
CA ASP A 53 -42.23 14.23 28.60
C ASP A 53 -41.76 14.29 27.13
N PRO A 54 -42.62 13.94 26.16
CA PRO A 54 -42.23 13.86 24.76
C PRO A 54 -41.84 15.22 24.16
N LYS A 55 -42.30 16.34 24.74
CA LYS A 55 -41.96 17.67 24.24
C LYS A 55 -40.52 18.02 24.63
N ILE A 56 -40.17 17.83 25.89
CA ILE A 56 -38.81 18.10 26.40
C ILE A 56 -37.79 17.23 25.65
N LEU A 57 -38.09 15.95 25.44
CA LEU A 57 -37.18 15.03 24.76
C LEU A 57 -37.00 15.36 23.26
N LYS A 58 -38.04 15.81 22.56
CA LYS A 58 -37.95 16.22 21.15
C LYS A 58 -37.19 17.53 20.99
N ASP A 59 -37.48 18.51 21.85
CA ASP A 59 -36.79 19.79 21.85
C ASP A 59 -35.29 19.58 22.15
N TYR A 60 -34.96 18.66 23.06
CA TYR A 60 -33.58 18.33 23.39
C TYR A 60 -32.83 17.60 22.27
N PHE A 61 -33.52 16.74 21.51
CA PHE A 61 -32.93 16.12 20.32
C PHE A 61 -32.51 17.19 19.29
N GLY A 62 -33.39 18.15 18.98
CA GLY A 62 -33.07 19.25 18.08
C GLY A 62 -31.89 20.10 18.57
N PHE A 63 -31.74 20.23 19.89
CA PHE A 63 -30.61 20.87 20.53
C PHE A 63 -29.29 20.10 20.38
N LEU A 64 -29.30 18.76 20.49
CA LEU A 64 -28.11 17.93 20.21
C LEU A 64 -27.69 18.04 18.74
N MET A 65 -28.64 17.99 17.81
CA MET A 65 -28.37 18.17 16.38
C MET A 65 -27.71 19.54 16.10
N ALA A 66 -28.17 20.58 16.79
CA ALA A 66 -27.58 21.91 16.65
C ALA A 66 -26.13 21.97 17.14
N TYR A 67 -25.74 21.18 18.15
CA TYR A 67 -24.36 21.13 18.63
C TYR A 67 -23.40 20.44 17.67
N GLY A 68 -23.78 19.28 17.10
CA GLY A 68 -22.94 18.65 16.07
C GLY A 68 -22.79 19.54 14.84
N GLY A 69 -23.86 20.27 14.46
CA GLY A 69 -23.81 21.25 13.38
C GLY A 69 -22.99 22.51 13.65
N LEU A 70 -22.48 22.76 14.88
CA LEU A 70 -21.59 23.92 15.15
C LEU A 70 -20.19 23.74 14.56
N GLN A 71 -19.84 22.53 14.14
CA GLN A 71 -18.55 22.21 13.52
C GLN A 71 -18.62 22.29 12.00
N ASP A 72 -19.74 21.90 11.39
CA ASP A 72 -19.93 21.80 9.93
C ASP A 72 -20.08 23.16 9.21
N VAL A 73 -20.09 24.29 9.96
CA VAL A 73 -20.12 25.66 9.39
C VAL A 73 -18.73 26.10 8.84
N SER A 74 -17.84 25.15 8.56
CA SER A 74 -16.39 25.37 8.43
C SER A 74 -15.71 24.53 7.34
N LYS A 75 -16.42 24.09 6.29
CA LYS A 75 -15.74 23.58 5.09
C LYS A 75 -14.97 24.64 4.29
N SER A 76 -15.01 25.92 4.70
CA SER A 76 -14.26 27.02 4.07
C SER A 76 -13.73 28.09 5.03
N GLY A 77 -13.65 27.82 6.35
CA GLY A 77 -13.13 28.76 7.35
C GLY A 77 -12.84 28.09 8.70
N PRO A 78 -12.24 28.75 9.70
CA PRO A 78 -11.95 28.16 11.01
C PRO A 78 -13.23 27.84 11.81
N SER A 79 -13.27 26.67 12.46
CA SER A 79 -14.47 26.20 13.16
C SER A 79 -14.72 26.98 14.45
N PHE A 80 -15.97 27.38 14.68
CA PHE A 80 -16.38 28.19 15.83
C PHE A 80 -15.89 27.62 17.16
N LEU A 81 -15.90 26.30 17.32
CA LEU A 81 -15.49 25.63 18.55
C LEU A 81 -13.97 25.48 18.71
N LYS A 82 -13.21 25.39 17.60
CA LYS A 82 -11.74 25.35 17.65
C LYS A 82 -11.14 26.70 18.06
N GLU A 83 -11.85 27.80 17.78
CA GLU A 83 -11.48 29.14 18.26
C GLU A 83 -11.85 29.41 19.72
N GLN A 84 -12.69 28.56 20.33
CA GLN A 84 -13.07 28.71 21.74
C GLN A 84 -12.01 28.17 22.69
N LYS A 85 -12.04 28.67 23.94
CA LYS A 85 -11.21 28.09 25.00
C LYS A 85 -11.63 26.63 25.25
N PRO A 86 -10.70 25.68 25.43
CA PRO A 86 -11.02 24.28 25.72
C PRO A 86 -12.03 24.09 26.86
N ALA A 87 -11.96 24.93 27.91
CA ALA A 87 -12.89 24.95 29.03
C ALA A 87 -14.37 25.15 28.63
N PHE A 88 -14.64 25.80 27.50
CA PHE A 88 -15.99 25.94 26.95
C PHE A 88 -16.54 24.59 26.49
N THR A 89 -15.78 23.87 25.66
CA THR A 89 -16.14 22.51 25.20
C THR A 89 -16.24 21.55 26.38
N THR A 90 -15.32 21.64 27.35
CA THR A 90 -15.40 20.87 28.61
C THR A 90 -16.72 21.08 29.33
N THR A 91 -17.14 22.34 29.49
CA THR A 91 -18.38 22.68 30.20
C THR A 91 -19.60 22.21 29.42
N LEU A 92 -19.57 22.40 28.10
CA LEU A 92 -20.63 21.96 27.20
C LEU A 92 -20.87 20.44 27.32
N VAL A 93 -19.82 19.65 27.14
CA VAL A 93 -19.89 18.18 27.15
C VAL A 93 -20.33 17.67 28.53
N ASN A 94 -19.71 18.15 29.61
CA ASN A 94 -20.03 17.72 30.97
C ASN A 94 -21.46 18.06 31.40
N THR A 95 -21.98 19.22 30.99
CA THR A 95 -23.29 19.67 31.46
C THR A 95 -24.43 19.30 30.53
N ARG A 96 -24.15 19.03 29.25
CA ARG A 96 -25.19 18.86 28.20
C ARG A 96 -25.12 17.54 27.44
N VAL A 97 -24.01 16.79 27.47
CA VAL A 97 -23.89 15.56 26.67
C VAL A 97 -23.75 14.35 27.58
N LEU A 98 -22.70 14.29 28.40
CA LEU A 98 -22.40 13.14 29.27
C LEU A 98 -23.53 12.75 30.25
N PRO A 99 -24.33 13.67 30.82
CA PRO A 99 -25.38 13.26 31.75
C PRO A 99 -26.45 12.37 31.12
N LEU A 100 -26.64 12.40 29.79
CA LEU A 100 -27.61 11.54 29.10
C LEU A 100 -27.31 10.04 29.24
N TYR A 101 -26.04 9.68 29.39
CA TYR A 101 -25.59 8.29 29.56
C TYR A 101 -25.82 7.76 30.99
N SER A 102 -26.12 8.66 31.94
CA SER A 102 -26.33 8.34 33.35
C SER A 102 -27.81 8.32 33.76
N LEU A 103 -28.73 8.68 32.86
CA LEU A 103 -30.17 8.65 33.13
C LEU A 103 -30.68 7.22 33.29
N SER A 104 -31.56 7.01 34.27
CA SER A 104 -32.15 5.68 34.52
C SER A 104 -32.99 5.17 33.34
N PHE A 105 -33.64 6.10 32.63
CA PHE A 105 -34.31 5.86 31.38
C PHE A 105 -34.01 7.01 30.41
N CYS A 106 -33.25 6.72 29.36
CA CYS A 106 -33.04 7.62 28.23
C CYS A 106 -33.55 6.94 26.95
N PRO A 107 -34.37 7.61 26.12
CA PRO A 107 -34.75 7.09 24.81
C PRO A 107 -33.52 6.83 23.92
N PRO A 108 -33.46 5.71 23.19
CA PRO A 108 -32.31 5.37 22.35
C PRO A 108 -31.90 6.47 21.36
N TYR A 109 -32.85 7.17 20.74
CA TYR A 109 -32.52 8.24 19.80
C TYR A 109 -31.78 9.43 20.43
N LEU A 110 -31.95 9.69 21.73
CA LEU A 110 -31.18 10.73 22.44
C LEU A 110 -29.77 10.27 22.77
N VAL A 111 -29.60 9.01 23.17
CA VAL A 111 -28.28 8.43 23.42
C VAL A 111 -27.49 8.37 22.11
N ALA A 112 -28.12 7.92 21.02
CA ALA A 112 -27.52 7.91 19.69
C ALA A 112 -27.09 9.31 19.24
N ALA A 113 -27.95 10.32 19.38
CA ALA A 113 -27.61 11.71 19.06
C ALA A 113 -26.46 12.24 19.95
N ALA A 114 -26.44 11.88 21.24
CA ALA A 114 -25.35 12.25 22.13
C ALA A 114 -24.03 11.58 21.75
N SER A 115 -24.06 10.33 21.29
CA SER A 115 -22.87 9.62 20.80
C SER A 115 -22.34 10.26 19.53
N TRP A 116 -23.22 10.51 18.56
CA TRP A 116 -22.85 11.22 17.33
C TRP A 116 -22.22 12.60 17.62
N VAL A 117 -22.80 13.40 18.52
CA VAL A 117 -22.21 14.70 18.91
C VAL A 117 -20.81 14.56 19.49
N LEU A 118 -20.52 13.51 20.28
CA LEU A 118 -19.16 13.29 20.79
C LEU A 118 -18.17 12.98 19.66
N GLY A 119 -18.60 12.21 18.66
CA GLY A 119 -17.79 11.91 17.47
C GLY A 119 -17.49 13.16 16.64
N GLU A 120 -18.51 13.97 16.36
CA GLU A 120 -18.32 15.23 15.64
C GLU A 120 -17.29 16.09 16.35
N LEU A 121 -17.48 16.32 17.65
CA LEU A 121 -16.64 17.23 18.44
C LEU A 121 -15.18 16.77 18.62
N ALA A 122 -14.76 15.60 18.13
CA ALA A 122 -13.44 14.99 18.35
C ALA A 122 -12.27 15.99 18.30
N SER A 123 -12.18 16.78 17.23
CA SER A 123 -11.12 17.79 17.02
C SER A 123 -11.03 18.94 18.05
N CYS A 124 -12.02 19.08 18.94
CA CYS A 124 -12.08 20.14 19.95
C CYS A 124 -12.28 19.62 21.38
N LEU A 125 -12.24 18.30 21.57
CA LEU A 125 -12.35 17.68 22.89
C LEU A 125 -11.03 17.81 23.66
N PRO A 126 -11.06 18.27 24.92
CA PRO A 126 -9.90 18.20 25.79
C PRO A 126 -9.53 16.75 26.15
N GLU A 127 -8.23 16.45 26.19
CA GLU A 127 -7.69 15.12 26.55
C GLU A 127 -8.13 14.66 27.96
N GLU A 128 -8.32 15.58 28.90
CA GLU A 128 -8.66 15.24 30.29
C GLU A 128 -10.04 14.58 30.43
N MET A 129 -10.89 14.69 29.41
CA MET A 129 -12.23 14.07 29.39
C MET A 129 -12.25 12.69 28.73
N SER A 130 -11.11 12.21 28.22
CA SER A 130 -11.03 10.99 27.40
C SER A 130 -11.66 9.79 28.08
N ALA A 131 -11.32 9.56 29.36
CA ALA A 131 -11.87 8.47 30.15
C ALA A 131 -13.40 8.50 30.26
N ASP A 132 -13.98 9.68 30.51
CA ASP A 132 -15.44 9.84 30.66
C ASP A 132 -16.18 9.67 29.33
N ILE A 133 -15.59 10.18 28.24
CA ILE A 133 -16.12 10.06 26.87
C ILE A 133 -16.11 8.59 26.43
N TYR A 134 -14.94 7.94 26.48
CA TYR A 134 -14.82 6.54 26.08
C TYR A 134 -15.67 5.63 26.97
N SER A 135 -15.70 5.84 28.29
CA SER A 135 -16.59 5.08 29.19
C SER A 135 -18.07 5.21 28.80
N SER A 136 -18.51 6.40 28.39
CA SER A 136 -19.88 6.67 27.96
C SER A 136 -20.20 6.01 26.61
N LEU A 137 -19.28 6.11 25.65
CA LEU A 137 -19.43 5.48 24.33
C LEU A 137 -19.39 3.95 24.42
N LEU A 138 -18.54 3.36 25.25
CA LEU A 138 -18.52 1.92 25.51
C LEU A 138 -19.82 1.41 26.12
N LYS A 139 -20.42 2.17 27.05
CA LYS A 139 -21.76 1.86 27.59
C LYS A 139 -22.84 1.90 26.52
N ALA A 140 -22.77 2.85 25.58
CA ALA A 140 -23.71 2.96 24.47
C ALA A 140 -23.52 1.82 23.46
N LEU A 141 -22.27 1.48 23.12
CA LEU A 141 -21.94 0.37 22.22
C LEU A 141 -22.40 -0.99 22.79
N ALA A 142 -22.28 -1.18 24.11
CA ALA A 142 -22.73 -2.38 24.80
C ALA A 142 -24.24 -2.41 25.11
N MET A 143 -25.01 -1.38 24.70
CA MET A 143 -26.41 -1.24 25.10
C MET A 143 -27.29 -2.34 24.48
N PRO A 144 -27.94 -3.19 25.30
CA PRO A 144 -28.79 -4.26 24.79
C PRO A 144 -30.12 -3.70 24.27
N ASP A 145 -30.76 -4.45 23.38
CA ASP A 145 -32.12 -4.16 22.96
C ASP A 145 -33.09 -4.36 24.13
N LYS A 146 -34.14 -3.54 24.16
CA LYS A 146 -35.27 -3.68 25.08
C LYS A 146 -36.41 -4.34 24.34
N GLU A 147 -37.30 -5.05 25.05
CA GLU A 147 -38.36 -5.92 24.48
C GLU A 147 -38.99 -5.38 23.18
N ASP A 148 -39.46 -4.13 23.17
CA ASP A 148 -40.08 -3.50 21.99
C ASP A 148 -39.22 -2.40 21.32
N THR A 149 -37.97 -2.20 21.73
CA THR A 149 -37.14 -1.08 21.25
C THR A 149 -35.71 -1.53 20.96
N SER A 150 -35.35 -1.49 19.67
CA SER A 150 -33.98 -1.70 19.22
C SER A 150 -33.07 -0.54 19.62
N CYS A 151 -31.94 -0.87 20.23
CA CYS A 151 -30.84 0.03 20.53
C CYS A 151 -29.76 0.01 19.42
N TYR A 152 -30.02 -0.65 18.28
CA TYR A 152 -29.12 -0.67 17.14
C TYR A 152 -28.62 0.75 16.74
N PRO A 153 -29.48 1.78 16.59
CA PRO A 153 -29.00 3.12 16.26
C PRO A 153 -28.05 3.73 17.28
N VAL A 154 -28.16 3.34 18.56
CA VAL A 154 -27.23 3.79 19.61
C VAL A 154 -25.86 3.17 19.40
N ARG A 155 -25.82 1.87 19.10
CA ARG A 155 -24.58 1.14 18.86
C ARG A 155 -23.87 1.62 17.60
N VAL A 156 -24.61 1.86 16.51
CA VAL A 156 -24.08 2.46 15.28
C VAL A 156 -23.49 3.84 15.55
N ALA A 157 -24.23 4.72 16.24
CA ALA A 157 -23.76 6.07 16.55
C ALA A 157 -22.55 6.07 17.48
N ALA A 158 -22.49 5.13 18.44
CA ALA A 158 -21.34 4.96 19.32
C ALA A 158 -20.11 4.44 18.56
N ALA A 159 -20.28 3.47 17.67
CA ALA A 159 -19.22 2.96 16.82
C ALA A 159 -18.63 4.05 15.91
N GLY A 160 -19.50 4.78 15.19
CA GLY A 160 -19.06 5.90 14.35
C GLY A 160 -18.40 7.02 15.15
N ALA A 161 -18.87 7.30 16.37
CA ALA A 161 -18.24 8.28 17.23
C ALA A 161 -16.84 7.85 17.70
N ILE A 162 -16.66 6.57 18.05
CA ILE A 162 -15.33 6.05 18.42
C ILE A 162 -14.38 6.11 17.23
N ALA A 163 -14.82 5.69 16.04
CA ALA A 163 -14.01 5.79 14.82
C ALA A 163 -13.58 7.25 14.55
N GLY A 164 -14.53 8.20 14.60
CA GLY A 164 -14.22 9.63 14.42
C GLY A 164 -13.27 10.20 15.50
N LEU A 165 -13.32 9.70 16.74
CA LEU A 165 -12.34 10.08 17.76
C LEU A 165 -10.93 9.59 17.41
N LEU A 166 -10.81 8.34 16.97
CA LEU A 166 -9.53 7.73 16.60
C LEU A 166 -8.92 8.42 15.36
N GLU A 167 -9.71 8.76 14.36
CA GLU A 167 -9.29 9.52 13.16
C GLU A 167 -8.73 10.92 13.52
N ASN A 168 -9.15 11.49 14.65
CA ASN A 168 -8.66 12.78 15.15
C ASN A 168 -7.57 12.62 16.22
N GLU A 169 -6.93 11.44 16.29
CA GLU A 169 -5.89 11.10 17.27
C GLU A 169 -6.34 11.26 18.74
N TYR A 170 -7.65 11.25 19.00
CA TYR A 170 -8.21 11.33 20.35
C TYR A 170 -8.25 9.94 20.97
N LEU A 171 -7.11 9.47 21.48
CA LEU A 171 -6.90 8.07 21.87
C LEU A 171 -7.63 7.68 23.17
N PRO A 172 -8.06 6.41 23.30
CA PRO A 172 -8.61 5.90 24.54
C PRO A 172 -7.53 5.78 25.63
N PRO A 173 -7.88 5.94 26.92
CA PRO A 173 -6.93 5.71 28.01
C PRO A 173 -6.54 4.23 28.16
N GLU A 174 -7.43 3.31 27.76
CA GLU A 174 -7.20 1.86 27.79
C GLU A 174 -7.81 1.21 26.54
N TRP A 175 -7.01 0.43 25.81
CA TRP A 175 -7.43 -0.23 24.56
C TRP A 175 -8.20 -1.54 24.79
N LEU A 176 -7.81 -2.31 25.81
CA LEU A 176 -8.41 -3.62 26.08
C LEU A 176 -9.93 -3.58 26.34
N PRO A 177 -10.48 -2.66 27.15
CA PRO A 177 -11.93 -2.56 27.34
C PRO A 177 -12.69 -2.29 26.04
N LEU A 178 -12.12 -1.48 25.16
CA LEU A 178 -12.70 -1.17 23.86
C LEU A 178 -12.74 -2.42 22.96
N LEU A 179 -11.62 -3.12 22.84
CA LEU A 179 -11.53 -4.39 22.09
C LEU A 179 -12.52 -5.43 22.63
N GLN A 180 -12.61 -5.59 23.95
CA GLN A 180 -13.52 -6.57 24.58
C GLN A 180 -14.99 -6.28 24.27
N VAL A 181 -15.42 -5.01 24.35
CA VAL A 181 -16.80 -4.64 24.03
C VAL A 181 -17.11 -4.95 22.56
N VAL A 182 -16.25 -4.54 21.63
CA VAL A 182 -16.43 -4.77 20.19
C VAL A 182 -16.53 -6.27 19.89
N ILE A 183 -15.56 -7.05 20.35
CA ILE A 183 -15.50 -8.50 20.06
C ILE A 183 -16.68 -9.24 20.67
N SER A 184 -17.09 -8.88 21.89
CA SER A 184 -18.25 -9.52 22.55
C SER A 184 -19.58 -9.31 21.82
N ARG A 185 -19.66 -8.29 20.97
CA ARG A 185 -20.86 -7.95 20.20
C ARG A 185 -20.86 -8.59 18.81
N ILE A 186 -19.69 -8.87 18.24
CA ILE A 186 -19.57 -9.54 16.94
C ILE A 186 -20.13 -10.97 17.05
N GLY A 187 -21.00 -11.34 16.11
CA GLY A 187 -21.68 -12.64 16.03
C GLY A 187 -23.14 -12.63 16.47
N ASN A 188 -23.72 -11.47 16.80
CA ASN A 188 -25.13 -11.34 17.17
C ASN A 188 -26.04 -11.10 15.95
N GLU A 189 -25.77 -10.05 15.16
CA GLU A 189 -26.58 -9.65 13.99
C GLU A 189 -25.66 -9.23 12.84
N ASP A 190 -25.94 -9.68 11.61
CA ASP A 190 -25.06 -9.46 10.45
C ASP A 190 -24.87 -7.97 10.11
N GLU A 191 -25.92 -7.16 10.20
CA GLU A 191 -25.84 -5.70 9.95
C GLU A 191 -24.95 -5.00 10.99
N GLU A 192 -25.04 -5.41 12.26
CA GLU A 192 -24.19 -4.88 13.33
C GLU A 192 -22.74 -5.35 13.17
N ASN A 193 -22.52 -6.61 12.76
CA ASN A 193 -21.19 -7.16 12.54
C ASN A 193 -20.38 -6.35 11.50
N ILE A 194 -21.03 -5.90 10.42
CA ILE A 194 -20.38 -5.06 9.39
C ILE A 194 -19.78 -3.80 10.02
N ILE A 195 -20.55 -3.10 10.84
CA ILE A 195 -20.12 -1.85 11.50
C ILE A 195 -19.03 -2.13 12.54
N LEU A 196 -19.15 -3.25 13.26
CA LEU A 196 -18.17 -3.63 14.29
C LEU A 196 -16.83 -4.08 13.67
N PHE A 197 -16.84 -4.72 12.50
CA PHE A 197 -15.61 -5.02 11.76
C PHE A 197 -14.91 -3.74 11.29
N GLN A 198 -15.67 -2.77 10.76
CA GLN A 198 -15.11 -1.47 10.38
C GLN A 198 -14.52 -0.73 11.58
N LEU A 199 -15.24 -0.69 12.70
CA LEU A 199 -14.72 -0.11 13.94
C LEU A 199 -13.46 -0.83 14.42
N LEU A 200 -13.40 -2.16 14.28
CA LEU A 200 -12.22 -2.94 14.67
C LEU A 200 -10.99 -2.54 13.83
N ASN A 201 -11.16 -2.26 12.53
CA ASN A 201 -10.07 -1.76 11.68
C ASN A 201 -9.54 -0.44 12.21
N SER A 202 -10.42 0.54 12.44
CA SER A 202 -10.02 1.85 12.98
C SER A 202 -9.30 1.73 14.33
N ILE A 203 -9.72 0.80 15.19
CA ILE A 203 -9.07 0.53 16.48
C ILE A 203 -7.67 -0.05 16.27
N VAL A 204 -7.52 -1.02 15.38
CA VAL A 204 -6.24 -1.70 15.12
C VAL A 204 -5.24 -0.72 14.50
N GLU A 205 -5.66 0.03 13.50
CA GLU A 205 -4.84 1.05 12.81
C GLU A 205 -4.36 2.15 13.77
N ALA A 206 -5.26 2.72 14.58
CA ALA A 206 -4.90 3.77 15.53
C ALA A 206 -4.12 3.28 16.77
N GLY A 207 -4.23 1.99 17.11
CA GLY A 207 -3.69 1.44 18.35
C GLY A 207 -2.23 1.02 18.29
N ASN A 208 -1.73 0.69 17.08
CA ASN A 208 -0.42 0.11 16.83
C ASN A 208 -0.02 -0.96 17.88
N GLU A 209 1.09 -0.79 18.60
CA GLU A 209 1.60 -1.74 19.60
C GLU A 209 0.57 -2.06 20.71
N ASN A 210 -0.29 -1.10 21.08
CA ASN A 210 -1.25 -1.27 22.18
C ASN A 210 -2.36 -2.29 21.86
N THR A 211 -2.67 -2.47 20.58
CA THR A 211 -3.66 -3.43 20.10
C THR A 211 -3.00 -4.70 19.58
N ALA A 212 -1.77 -4.59 19.03
CA ALA A 212 -1.01 -5.70 18.46
C ALA A 212 -0.93 -6.91 19.40
N ILE A 213 -0.59 -6.71 20.67
CA ILE A 213 -0.46 -7.79 21.67
C ILE A 213 -1.73 -8.63 21.85
N HIS A 214 -2.90 -8.11 21.47
CA HIS A 214 -4.18 -8.78 21.58
C HIS A 214 -4.59 -9.51 20.29
N ILE A 215 -4.05 -9.11 19.13
CA ILE A 215 -4.44 -9.61 17.80
C ILE A 215 -4.53 -11.14 17.71
N PRO A 216 -3.56 -11.95 18.19
CA PRO A 216 -3.66 -13.41 18.07
C PRO A 216 -4.92 -14.01 18.70
N HIS A 217 -5.36 -13.45 19.84
CA HIS A 217 -6.57 -13.90 20.52
C HIS A 217 -7.85 -13.42 19.82
N ILE A 218 -7.82 -12.20 19.29
CA ILE A 218 -8.94 -11.58 18.56
C ILE A 218 -9.22 -12.37 17.29
N ILE A 219 -8.20 -12.59 16.45
CA ILE A 219 -8.30 -13.37 15.22
C ILE A 219 -8.87 -14.76 15.52
N SER A 220 -8.32 -15.45 16.52
CA SER A 220 -8.81 -16.78 16.92
C SER A 220 -10.29 -16.79 17.29
N SER A 221 -10.79 -15.72 17.91
CA SER A 221 -12.19 -15.59 18.31
C SER A 221 -13.12 -15.27 17.14
N LEU A 222 -12.65 -14.46 16.18
CA LEU A 222 -13.45 -13.98 15.05
C LEU A 222 -13.56 -15.02 13.93
N VAL A 223 -12.55 -15.86 13.74
CA VAL A 223 -12.59 -16.93 12.72
C VAL A 223 -13.83 -17.81 12.90
N ASP A 224 -14.15 -18.23 14.12
CA ASP A 224 -15.34 -19.06 14.37
C ASP A 224 -16.66 -18.34 14.06
N VAL A 225 -16.70 -17.03 14.21
CA VAL A 225 -17.89 -16.21 13.89
C VAL A 225 -18.04 -16.07 12.38
N ILE A 226 -16.97 -15.66 11.70
CA ILE A 226 -16.96 -15.44 10.24
C ILE A 226 -17.26 -16.76 9.52
N SER A 227 -16.61 -17.86 9.94
CA SER A 227 -16.81 -19.21 9.42
C SER A 227 -18.27 -19.65 9.39
N LYS A 228 -19.08 -19.29 10.40
CA LYS A 228 -20.51 -19.65 10.44
C LYS A 228 -21.33 -18.95 9.37
N SER A 229 -20.91 -17.77 8.94
CA SER A 229 -21.56 -16.98 7.91
C SER A 229 -21.08 -17.33 6.49
N ILE A 230 -20.04 -18.17 6.36
CA ILE A 230 -19.60 -18.67 5.06
C ILE A 230 -20.60 -19.70 4.54
N HIS A 231 -21.19 -19.39 3.38
CA HIS A 231 -22.00 -20.32 2.61
C HIS A 231 -21.27 -20.65 1.31
N PRO A 232 -20.64 -21.83 1.18
CA PRO A 232 -19.76 -22.18 0.04
C PRO A 232 -20.43 -22.21 -1.34
N ARG A 233 -21.71 -21.85 -1.44
CA ARG A 233 -22.53 -21.90 -2.68
C ARG A 233 -23.15 -20.56 -3.07
N VAL A 234 -22.94 -19.49 -2.30
CA VAL A 234 -23.54 -18.18 -2.55
C VAL A 234 -22.45 -17.25 -3.05
N GLU A 235 -22.59 -16.78 -4.29
CA GLU A 235 -21.79 -15.68 -4.83
C GLU A 235 -22.73 -14.52 -5.21
N PRO A 236 -22.42 -13.28 -4.80
CA PRO A 236 -21.30 -12.87 -3.94
C PRO A 236 -21.46 -13.39 -2.49
N TRP A 237 -20.35 -13.54 -1.76
CA TRP A 237 -20.41 -13.82 -0.32
C TRP A 237 -21.17 -12.72 0.44
N PRO A 238 -21.83 -13.04 1.57
CA PRO A 238 -22.46 -12.03 2.40
C PRO A 238 -21.47 -10.94 2.81
N HIS A 239 -21.89 -9.66 2.82
CA HIS A 239 -21.03 -8.54 3.20
C HIS A 239 -20.37 -8.70 4.58
N VAL A 240 -21.02 -9.39 5.51
CA VAL A 240 -20.45 -9.72 6.83
C VAL A 240 -19.19 -10.60 6.72
N VAL A 241 -19.14 -11.50 5.74
CA VAL A 241 -17.96 -12.33 5.47
C VAL A 241 -16.86 -11.48 4.84
N VAL A 242 -17.21 -10.66 3.85
CA VAL A 242 -16.27 -9.74 3.17
C VAL A 242 -15.59 -8.82 4.17
N ARG A 243 -16.37 -8.11 5.00
CA ARG A 243 -15.85 -7.21 6.05
C ARG A 243 -15.10 -7.96 7.15
N GLY A 244 -15.47 -9.21 7.41
CA GLY A 244 -14.73 -10.07 8.33
C GLY A 244 -13.33 -10.40 7.81
N PHE A 245 -13.21 -10.76 6.52
CA PHE A 245 -11.91 -11.01 5.88
C PHE A 245 -11.04 -9.76 5.85
N GLU A 246 -11.63 -8.61 5.53
CA GLU A 246 -10.97 -7.31 5.58
C GLU A 246 -10.39 -7.02 6.97
N ALA A 247 -11.20 -7.19 8.02
CA ALA A 247 -10.70 -6.95 9.37
C ALA A 247 -9.59 -7.91 9.79
N LEU A 248 -9.69 -9.18 9.39
CA LEU A 248 -8.63 -10.16 9.62
C LEU A 248 -7.34 -9.81 8.87
N ALA A 249 -7.44 -9.26 7.65
CA ALA A 249 -6.29 -8.86 6.85
C ALA A 249 -5.57 -7.66 7.49
N VAL A 250 -6.32 -6.62 7.89
CA VAL A 250 -5.77 -5.45 8.61
C VAL A 250 -5.07 -5.88 9.90
N MET A 251 -5.69 -6.77 10.69
CA MET A 251 -5.07 -7.30 11.91
C MET A 251 -3.81 -8.13 11.63
N ALA A 252 -3.83 -8.97 10.60
CA ALA A 252 -2.66 -9.75 10.23
C ALA A 252 -1.49 -8.84 9.83
N GLN A 253 -1.75 -7.82 9.01
CA GLN A 253 -0.75 -6.86 8.58
C GLN A 253 -0.24 -5.97 9.73
N SER A 254 -1.14 -5.51 10.61
CA SER A 254 -0.75 -4.76 11.82
C SER A 254 0.16 -5.59 12.73
N TRP A 255 -0.11 -6.89 12.89
CA TRP A 255 0.77 -7.78 13.62
C TRP A 255 2.14 -7.97 12.94
N GLU A 256 2.18 -8.04 11.61
CA GLU A 256 3.43 -8.13 10.85
C GLU A 256 4.29 -6.87 10.99
N ASN A 257 3.69 -5.68 10.93
CA ASN A 257 4.40 -4.42 11.14
C ASN A 257 4.97 -4.34 12.56
N PHE A 258 4.18 -4.70 13.57
CA PHE A 258 4.62 -4.80 14.96
C PHE A 258 5.80 -5.78 15.14
N MET A 259 5.81 -6.87 14.36
CA MET A 259 6.91 -7.83 14.38
C MET A 259 8.22 -7.29 13.80
N LEU A 260 8.15 -6.37 12.82
CA LEU A 260 9.31 -5.75 12.17
C LEU A 260 9.90 -4.61 13.03
N GLU A 261 9.06 -3.75 13.61
CA GLU A 261 9.49 -2.59 14.41
C GLU A 261 10.25 -2.98 15.69
N GLU A 262 9.87 -4.08 16.36
CA GLU A 262 10.49 -4.50 17.61
C GLU A 262 11.69 -5.47 17.46
N VAL A 263 12.24 -5.70 16.26
CA VAL A 263 13.45 -6.56 16.07
C VAL A 263 14.69 -5.96 16.77
N GLU A 264 14.66 -4.66 17.10
CA GLU A 264 15.73 -3.96 17.79
C GLU A 264 15.82 -4.25 19.31
N GLN A 265 14.81 -4.87 19.93
CA GLN A 265 14.77 -5.13 21.39
C GLN A 265 14.56 -6.63 21.71
N ASN A 266 15.65 -7.28 22.13
CA ASN A 266 15.86 -8.74 22.20
C ASN A 266 15.05 -9.56 23.23
N ASP A 267 14.01 -9.03 23.90
CA ASP A 267 13.43 -9.67 25.10
C ASP A 267 12.09 -10.45 24.91
N SER A 268 11.50 -10.53 23.70
CA SER A 268 10.12 -11.08 23.50
C SER A 268 9.89 -12.14 22.41
N SER A 269 10.94 -12.76 21.84
CA SER A 269 10.83 -13.59 20.62
C SER A 269 9.90 -14.82 20.71
N GLU A 270 9.79 -15.49 21.86
CA GLU A 270 8.98 -16.71 22.01
C GLU A 270 7.47 -16.42 22.03
N LYS A 271 7.04 -15.34 22.69
CA LYS A 271 5.63 -14.93 22.71
C LYS A 271 5.16 -14.49 21.33
N LYS A 272 6.03 -13.77 20.61
CA LYS A 272 5.83 -13.36 19.24
C LYS A 272 5.67 -14.53 18.29
N ALA A 273 6.58 -15.50 18.33
CA ALA A 273 6.48 -16.72 17.54
C ALA A 273 5.20 -17.53 17.87
N SER A 274 4.84 -17.60 19.16
CA SER A 274 3.58 -18.24 19.58
C SER A 274 2.35 -17.50 19.05
N GLY A 275 2.37 -16.16 19.03
CA GLY A 275 1.32 -15.31 18.47
C GLY A 275 1.15 -15.52 16.97
N GLN A 276 2.24 -15.43 16.20
CA GLN A 276 2.25 -15.69 14.76
C GLN A 276 1.69 -17.08 14.43
N GLY A 277 2.10 -18.12 15.18
CA GLY A 277 1.58 -19.46 15.00
C GLY A 277 0.08 -19.60 15.31
N ALA A 278 -0.44 -18.85 16.29
CA ALA A 278 -1.87 -18.81 16.61
C ALA A 278 -2.68 -18.15 15.49
N ILE A 279 -2.20 -17.01 14.97
CA ILE A 279 -2.79 -16.32 13.82
C ILE A 279 -2.84 -17.26 12.63
N ALA A 280 -1.71 -17.86 12.25
CA ALA A 280 -1.62 -18.73 11.08
C ALA A 280 -2.55 -19.95 11.16
N ARG A 281 -2.67 -20.59 12.33
CA ARG A 281 -3.62 -21.70 12.52
C ARG A 281 -5.07 -21.27 12.37
N ALA A 282 -5.44 -20.12 12.95
CA ALA A 282 -6.80 -19.59 12.85
C ALA A 282 -7.13 -19.21 11.40
N LEU A 283 -6.27 -18.44 10.73
CA LEU A 283 -6.46 -18.02 9.34
C LEU A 283 -6.47 -19.22 8.39
N SER A 284 -5.58 -20.19 8.58
CA SER A 284 -5.58 -21.43 7.79
C SER A 284 -6.90 -22.20 7.97
N ALA A 285 -7.41 -22.32 9.20
CA ALA A 285 -8.70 -22.97 9.43
C ALA A 285 -9.86 -22.27 8.71
N LEU A 286 -9.87 -20.92 8.72
CA LEU A 286 -10.86 -20.12 7.99
C LEU A 286 -10.80 -20.38 6.48
N LEU A 287 -9.60 -20.29 5.88
CA LEU A 287 -9.43 -20.50 4.44
C LEU A 287 -9.71 -21.96 4.04
N GLN A 288 -9.35 -22.94 4.87
CA GLN A 288 -9.72 -24.34 4.65
C GLN A 288 -11.24 -24.52 4.64
N GLN A 289 -11.96 -23.85 5.55
CA GLN A 289 -13.41 -23.87 5.55
C GLN A 289 -13.98 -23.18 4.31
N ALA A 290 -13.43 -22.02 3.92
CA ALA A 290 -13.89 -21.26 2.76
C ALA A 290 -13.70 -22.01 1.43
N TRP A 291 -12.55 -22.67 1.27
CA TRP A 291 -12.10 -23.18 -0.03
C TRP A 291 -12.13 -24.69 -0.17
N LEU A 292 -11.84 -25.45 0.89
CA LEU A 292 -11.69 -26.90 0.80
C LEU A 292 -12.93 -27.70 1.19
N THR A 293 -13.98 -27.05 1.71
CA THR A 293 -15.23 -27.73 2.10
C THR A 293 -16.31 -27.76 1.00
N VAL A 294 -16.01 -27.22 -0.19
CA VAL A 294 -16.92 -27.24 -1.35
C VAL A 294 -17.15 -28.70 -1.80
N PRO A 295 -18.41 -29.19 -1.88
CA PRO A 295 -18.70 -30.57 -2.26
C PRO A 295 -18.31 -30.88 -3.72
N LEU A 296 -17.71 -32.06 -3.94
CA LEU A 296 -17.24 -32.63 -5.22
C LEU A 296 -18.19 -32.56 -6.44
N GLU A 297 -19.49 -32.33 -6.23
CA GLU A 297 -20.51 -32.34 -7.29
C GLU A 297 -20.77 -30.95 -7.90
N ALA A 298 -20.14 -29.89 -7.37
CA ALA A 298 -20.25 -28.55 -7.92
C ALA A 298 -19.09 -28.29 -8.91
N GLU A 299 -19.41 -28.10 -10.19
CA GLU A 299 -18.46 -27.58 -11.20
C GLU A 299 -18.07 -26.11 -10.96
N ALA A 300 -18.41 -25.54 -9.81
CA ALA A 300 -18.16 -24.14 -9.48
C ALA A 300 -16.85 -24.02 -8.68
N SER A 301 -15.92 -23.22 -9.19
CA SER A 301 -14.78 -22.71 -8.43
C SER A 301 -15.27 -21.97 -7.17
N PRO A 302 -14.48 -21.95 -6.09
CA PRO A 302 -14.81 -21.10 -4.94
C PRO A 302 -14.91 -19.63 -5.39
N PRO A 303 -15.81 -18.84 -4.79
CA PRO A 303 -16.03 -17.44 -5.19
C PRO A 303 -14.73 -16.63 -5.11
N ALA A 304 -14.48 -15.81 -6.13
CA ALA A 304 -13.31 -14.92 -6.17
C ALA A 304 -13.49 -13.65 -5.32
N SER A 305 -14.61 -13.49 -4.63
CA SER A 305 -14.85 -12.39 -3.70
C SER A 305 -13.78 -12.36 -2.61
N CYS A 306 -13.19 -11.19 -2.36
CA CYS A 306 -12.12 -10.97 -1.37
C CYS A 306 -10.78 -11.61 -1.72
N ILE A 307 -10.41 -11.69 -3.01
CA ILE A 307 -9.13 -12.26 -3.41
C ILE A 307 -7.95 -11.49 -2.82
N ASP A 308 -8.08 -10.18 -2.71
CA ASP A 308 -7.15 -9.25 -2.09
C ASP A 308 -6.90 -9.61 -0.62
N HIS A 309 -7.96 -9.59 0.20
CA HIS A 309 -7.91 -9.90 1.62
C HIS A 309 -7.45 -11.32 1.84
N SER A 310 -7.94 -12.27 1.05
CA SER A 310 -7.55 -13.68 1.16
C SER A 310 -6.08 -13.90 0.82
N SER A 311 -5.53 -13.13 -0.14
CA SER A 311 -4.10 -13.15 -0.47
C SER A 311 -3.26 -12.60 0.68
N THR A 312 -3.72 -11.54 1.35
CA THR A 312 -3.09 -11.02 2.58
C THR A 312 -3.12 -12.05 3.72
N LEU A 313 -4.27 -12.71 3.95
CA LEU A 313 -4.35 -13.78 4.95
C LEU A 313 -3.41 -14.95 4.62
N LEU A 314 -3.36 -15.36 3.35
CA LEU A 314 -2.49 -16.43 2.88
C LEU A 314 -1.01 -16.07 3.01
N ARG A 315 -0.65 -14.84 2.68
CA ARG A 315 0.69 -14.27 2.90
C ARG A 315 1.09 -14.36 4.37
N SER A 316 0.22 -13.95 5.29
CA SER A 316 0.48 -14.04 6.73
C SER A 316 0.70 -15.48 7.23
N ILE A 317 -0.06 -16.43 6.68
CA ILE A 317 0.13 -17.87 6.93
C ILE A 317 1.51 -18.32 6.42
N ILE A 318 1.91 -17.93 5.21
CA ILE A 318 3.21 -18.29 4.62
C ILE A 318 4.36 -17.76 5.49
N LEU A 319 4.30 -16.51 5.92
CA LEU A 319 5.32 -15.87 6.77
C LEU A 319 5.50 -16.57 8.13
N SER A 320 4.47 -17.27 8.61
CA SER A 320 4.56 -18.05 9.85
C SER A 320 5.36 -19.37 9.74
N VAL A 321 5.70 -19.81 8.51
CA VAL A 321 6.28 -21.13 8.28
C VAL A 321 7.77 -21.17 8.67
N THR A 322 8.04 -21.87 9.77
CA THR A 322 9.40 -22.12 10.27
C THR A 322 9.98 -23.48 9.85
N GLY A 323 9.20 -24.34 9.20
CA GLY A 323 9.64 -25.65 8.74
C GLY A 323 8.57 -26.42 7.97
N SER A 324 8.99 -27.46 7.23
CA SER A 324 8.10 -28.26 6.36
C SER A 324 6.94 -28.95 7.10
N SER A 325 7.08 -29.24 8.39
CA SER A 325 5.97 -29.82 9.18
C SER A 325 4.78 -28.86 9.33
N VAL A 326 5.05 -27.55 9.41
CA VAL A 326 4.02 -26.51 9.54
C VAL A 326 3.22 -26.39 8.24
N ILE A 327 3.86 -26.56 7.08
CA ILE A 327 3.19 -26.57 5.76
C ILE A 327 2.11 -27.64 5.72
N VAL A 328 2.42 -28.85 6.22
CA VAL A 328 1.47 -29.98 6.28
C VAL A 328 0.38 -29.72 7.33
N GLU A 329 0.73 -29.20 8.50
CA GLU A 329 -0.24 -28.85 9.55
C GLU A 329 -1.29 -27.85 9.06
N LEU A 330 -0.84 -26.82 8.32
CA LEU A 330 -1.68 -25.73 7.82
C LEU A 330 -2.31 -26.03 6.45
N LYS A 331 -2.09 -27.23 5.88
CA LYS A 331 -2.53 -27.63 4.52
C LYS A 331 -2.23 -26.59 3.45
N LEU A 332 -1.03 -26.01 3.54
CA LEU A 332 -0.70 -24.83 2.76
C LEU A 332 -0.59 -25.14 1.26
N SER A 333 -0.12 -26.35 0.90
CA SER A 333 -0.09 -26.80 -0.50
C SER A 333 -1.49 -26.90 -1.11
N GLU A 334 -2.49 -27.38 -0.36
CA GLU A 334 -3.87 -27.46 -0.83
C GLU A 334 -4.53 -26.09 -0.95
N LEU A 335 -4.29 -25.20 0.02
CA LEU A 335 -4.78 -23.83 -0.02
C LEU A 335 -4.20 -23.06 -1.22
N LEU A 336 -2.88 -23.18 -1.44
CA LEU A 336 -2.19 -22.53 -2.56
C LEU A 336 -2.65 -23.04 -3.92
N LEU A 337 -2.98 -24.32 -4.04
CA LEU A 337 -3.54 -24.87 -5.28
C LEU A 337 -4.88 -24.22 -5.62
N VAL A 338 -5.75 -24.01 -4.63
CA VAL A 338 -7.05 -23.37 -4.85
C VAL A 338 -6.89 -21.88 -5.14
N TRP A 339 -6.09 -21.18 -4.34
CA TRP A 339 -5.82 -19.75 -4.55
C TRP A 339 -5.20 -19.47 -5.92
N ALA A 340 -4.22 -20.27 -6.35
CA ALA A 340 -3.58 -20.09 -7.66
C ALA A 340 -4.55 -20.30 -8.82
N ASP A 341 -5.49 -21.25 -8.69
CA ASP A 341 -6.56 -21.46 -9.67
C ASP A 341 -7.52 -20.25 -9.70
N MET A 342 -7.91 -19.73 -8.53
CA MET A 342 -8.78 -18.54 -8.42
C MET A 342 -8.17 -17.30 -9.10
N ILE A 343 -6.90 -16.98 -8.84
CA ILE A 343 -6.26 -15.82 -9.47
C ILE A 343 -6.07 -16.01 -10.98
N SER A 344 -5.99 -17.26 -11.46
CA SER A 344 -5.78 -17.54 -12.88
C SER A 344 -6.99 -17.19 -13.76
N ASP A 345 -8.19 -17.15 -13.17
CA ASP A 345 -9.44 -16.75 -13.82
C ASP A 345 -9.96 -15.38 -13.32
N TRP A 346 -9.13 -14.64 -12.56
CA TRP A 346 -9.50 -13.34 -12.00
C TRP A 346 -9.28 -12.21 -13.01
N HIS A 347 -10.24 -11.30 -13.11
CA HIS A 347 -10.28 -10.25 -14.14
C HIS A 347 -10.71 -8.87 -13.61
N ALA A 348 -10.85 -8.70 -12.29
CA ALA A 348 -11.27 -7.45 -11.67
C ALA A 348 -10.05 -6.61 -11.28
N TRP A 349 -9.31 -6.11 -12.27
CA TRP A 349 -8.07 -5.37 -12.04
C TRP A 349 -8.31 -4.02 -11.37
N GLU A 350 -7.96 -3.91 -10.10
CA GLU A 350 -7.95 -2.68 -9.30
C GLU A 350 -6.63 -2.60 -8.49
N GLU A 351 -6.01 -1.42 -8.43
CA GLU A 351 -4.65 -1.25 -7.88
C GLU A 351 -4.51 -1.61 -6.40
N SER A 352 -5.55 -1.39 -5.61
CA SER A 352 -5.59 -1.80 -4.21
C SER A 352 -5.78 -3.32 -4.04
N GLU A 353 -6.44 -3.98 -4.99
CA GLU A 353 -6.78 -5.40 -4.88
C GLU A 353 -5.65 -6.31 -5.40
N ASP A 354 -4.99 -5.93 -6.49
CA ASP A 354 -3.97 -6.76 -7.13
C ASP A 354 -2.61 -6.74 -6.41
N MET A 355 -2.31 -5.69 -5.64
CA MET A 355 -1.07 -5.56 -4.87
C MET A 355 -0.89 -6.73 -3.90
N ALA A 356 -1.92 -7.07 -3.14
CA ALA A 356 -1.91 -8.19 -2.20
C ALA A 356 -1.64 -9.54 -2.89
N VAL A 357 -2.11 -9.70 -4.14
CA VAL A 357 -1.87 -10.92 -4.93
C VAL A 357 -0.40 -11.01 -5.33
N PHE A 358 0.20 -9.91 -5.80
CA PHE A 358 1.63 -9.88 -6.17
C PHE A 358 2.54 -10.16 -4.97
N ASP A 359 2.25 -9.56 -3.82
CA ASP A 359 3.05 -9.79 -2.61
C ASP A 359 2.91 -11.24 -2.11
N CYS A 360 1.71 -11.82 -2.23
CA CYS A 360 1.52 -13.23 -1.95
C CYS A 360 2.35 -14.10 -2.92
N ILE A 361 2.37 -13.82 -4.22
CA ILE A 361 3.17 -14.57 -5.21
C ILE A 361 4.65 -14.63 -4.81
N LYS A 362 5.24 -13.49 -4.42
CA LYS A 362 6.64 -13.41 -3.97
C LYS A 362 6.89 -14.36 -2.80
N GLU A 363 6.03 -14.31 -1.78
CA GLU A 363 6.16 -15.17 -0.60
C GLU A 363 5.95 -16.66 -0.91
N VAL A 364 5.05 -17.01 -1.85
CA VAL A 364 4.89 -18.40 -2.29
C VAL A 364 6.16 -18.94 -2.94
N VAL A 365 6.81 -18.13 -3.79
CA VAL A 365 8.05 -18.53 -4.45
C VAL A 365 9.20 -18.69 -3.45
N SER A 366 9.34 -17.75 -2.52
CA SER A 366 10.29 -17.83 -1.41
C SER A 366 10.07 -19.09 -0.56
N LEU A 367 8.81 -19.37 -0.19
CA LEU A 367 8.43 -20.57 0.55
C LEU A 367 8.82 -21.85 -0.19
N HIS A 368 8.57 -21.92 -1.50
CA HIS A 368 8.98 -23.06 -2.33
C HIS A 368 10.52 -23.21 -2.36
N SER A 369 11.25 -22.11 -2.57
CA SER A 369 12.72 -22.12 -2.62
C SER A 369 13.33 -22.66 -1.32
N LYS A 370 12.73 -22.30 -0.18
CA LYS A 370 13.20 -22.67 1.16
C LYS A 370 12.83 -24.10 1.58
N TYR A 371 11.59 -24.55 1.33
CA TYR A 371 11.09 -25.81 1.90
C TYR A 371 10.65 -26.86 0.87
N GLY A 372 10.54 -26.52 -0.41
CA GLY A 372 10.08 -27.42 -1.46
C GLY A 372 8.60 -27.76 -1.35
N LEU A 373 7.74 -26.86 -1.85
CA LEU A 373 6.28 -27.07 -1.86
C LEU A 373 5.84 -28.18 -2.82
N GLU A 374 4.92 -29.03 -2.35
CA GLU A 374 4.25 -30.03 -3.18
C GLU A 374 3.37 -29.37 -4.26
N SER A 375 3.33 -29.97 -5.44
CA SER A 375 2.54 -29.50 -6.60
C SER A 375 2.86 -28.08 -7.10
N PHE A 376 3.97 -27.48 -6.65
CA PHE A 376 4.36 -26.14 -7.08
C PHE A 376 4.76 -26.08 -8.56
N ILE A 377 5.81 -26.81 -8.95
CA ILE A 377 6.27 -26.86 -10.35
C ILE A 377 5.51 -27.90 -11.16
N VAL A 378 5.50 -29.14 -10.67
CA VAL A 378 4.82 -30.27 -11.31
C VAL A 378 3.73 -30.75 -10.38
N ARG A 379 2.52 -30.83 -10.93
CA ARG A 379 1.37 -31.33 -10.20
C ARG A 379 1.49 -32.84 -9.94
N GLN A 380 1.31 -33.24 -8.68
CA GLN A 380 1.16 -34.66 -8.37
C GLN A 380 -0.26 -35.12 -8.76
N ILE A 381 -0.35 -36.11 -9.63
CA ILE A 381 -1.63 -36.70 -10.04
C ILE A 381 -2.09 -37.64 -8.92
N PRO A 382 -3.24 -37.38 -8.25
CA PRO A 382 -3.73 -38.28 -7.23
C PRO A 382 -4.11 -39.65 -7.84
N PRO A 383 -3.86 -40.76 -7.13
CA PRO A 383 -4.20 -42.09 -7.61
C PRO A 383 -5.72 -42.23 -7.77
N ALA A 384 -6.16 -42.81 -8.90
CA ALA A 384 -7.58 -43.00 -9.19
C ALA A 384 -8.28 -43.87 -8.13
N PRO A 385 -9.56 -43.62 -7.79
CA PRO A 385 -10.48 -42.65 -8.40
C PRO A 385 -10.53 -41.34 -7.60
N ALA A 386 -9.90 -40.28 -8.11
CA ALA A 386 -9.87 -38.97 -7.46
C ALA A 386 -10.76 -37.95 -8.22
N PRO A 387 -11.31 -36.92 -7.52
CA PRO A 387 -12.14 -35.83 -8.08
C PRO A 387 -11.53 -35.13 -9.31
N PRO A 388 -12.29 -34.27 -10.03
CA PRO A 388 -11.68 -33.29 -10.93
C PRO A 388 -10.76 -32.38 -10.10
N VAL A 389 -9.49 -32.31 -10.51
CA VAL A 389 -8.44 -31.60 -9.80
C VAL A 389 -8.03 -30.40 -10.71
N PRO A 390 -7.82 -29.15 -10.20
CA PRO A 390 -7.49 -27.96 -11.01
C PRO A 390 -6.37 -28.18 -12.03
N GLN A 391 -6.56 -28.07 -13.34
CA GLN A 391 -5.68 -28.74 -14.34
C GLN A 391 -4.17 -28.42 -14.24
N ARG A 392 -3.81 -27.27 -13.69
CA ARG A 392 -2.46 -26.68 -13.67
C ARG A 392 -1.73 -26.94 -12.34
N SER A 393 -0.40 -26.86 -12.35
CA SER A 393 0.38 -26.69 -11.12
C SER A 393 0.22 -25.27 -10.56
N ILE A 394 0.67 -25.02 -9.31
CA ILE A 394 0.57 -23.70 -8.68
C ILE A 394 1.28 -22.64 -9.56
N ILE A 395 2.50 -22.93 -10.01
CA ILE A 395 3.29 -21.98 -10.81
C ILE A 395 2.67 -21.71 -12.18
N GLU A 396 2.07 -22.74 -12.80
CA GLU A 396 1.38 -22.59 -14.09
C GLU A 396 0.13 -21.72 -13.94
N ALA A 397 -0.63 -21.86 -12.86
CA ALA A 397 -1.81 -21.03 -12.61
C ALA A 397 -1.44 -19.58 -12.29
N ILE A 398 -0.41 -19.35 -11.44
CA ILE A 398 0.16 -18.01 -11.21
C ILE A 398 0.63 -17.39 -12.53
N SER A 399 1.24 -18.18 -13.42
CA SER A 399 1.73 -17.65 -14.70
C SER A 399 0.65 -17.07 -15.60
N VAL A 400 -0.58 -17.58 -15.51
CA VAL A 400 -1.71 -17.04 -16.26
C VAL A 400 -2.07 -15.66 -15.72
N PHE A 401 -2.21 -15.53 -14.40
CA PHE A 401 -2.45 -14.23 -13.75
C PHE A 401 -1.37 -13.20 -14.12
N VAL A 402 -0.09 -13.55 -13.95
CA VAL A 402 1.04 -12.65 -14.25
C VAL A 402 1.07 -12.28 -15.74
N SER A 403 0.74 -13.20 -16.64
CA SER A 403 0.72 -12.91 -18.09
C SER A 403 -0.40 -11.96 -18.47
N GLU A 404 -1.57 -12.06 -17.83
CA GLU A 404 -2.66 -11.11 -18.02
C GLU A 404 -2.37 -9.76 -17.38
N ALA A 405 -1.72 -9.74 -16.20
CA ALA A 405 -1.30 -8.51 -15.52
C ALA A 405 -0.36 -7.65 -16.38
N ILE A 406 0.55 -8.30 -17.12
CA ILE A 406 1.44 -7.63 -18.08
C ILE A 406 0.66 -6.78 -19.09
N LEU A 407 -0.59 -7.12 -19.39
CA LEU A 407 -1.41 -6.43 -20.40
C LEU A 407 -2.31 -5.32 -19.83
N GLN A 408 -2.27 -5.05 -18.52
CA GLN A 408 -3.15 -4.10 -17.85
C GLN A 408 -2.51 -2.70 -17.74
N TYR A 409 -2.75 -1.99 -16.63
CA TYR A 409 -2.22 -0.65 -16.37
C TYR A 409 -0.72 -0.67 -15.97
N PRO A 410 -0.04 0.49 -15.97
CA PRO A 410 1.41 0.56 -15.74
C PRO A 410 1.88 -0.06 -14.42
N SER A 411 1.24 0.23 -13.28
CA SER A 411 1.65 -0.33 -11.97
C SER A 411 1.55 -1.85 -11.93
N ALA A 412 0.46 -2.45 -12.46
CA ALA A 412 0.32 -3.90 -12.58
C ALA A 412 1.40 -4.50 -13.50
N THR A 413 1.72 -3.83 -14.60
CA THR A 413 2.79 -4.24 -15.52
C THR A 413 4.16 -4.26 -14.83
N TRP A 414 4.43 -3.26 -13.99
CA TRP A 414 5.66 -3.15 -13.21
C TRP A 414 5.79 -4.31 -12.21
N ARG A 415 4.75 -4.56 -11.40
CA ARG A 415 4.72 -5.67 -10.43
C ARG A 415 4.79 -7.03 -11.11
N ALA A 416 4.12 -7.18 -12.26
CA ALA A 416 4.15 -8.41 -13.04
C ALA A 416 5.55 -8.75 -13.54
N PHE A 417 6.34 -7.75 -13.97
CA PHE A 417 7.74 -7.98 -14.35
C PHE A 417 8.56 -8.59 -13.21
N SER A 418 8.50 -8.01 -12.00
CA SER A 418 9.19 -8.56 -10.83
C SER A 418 8.80 -10.03 -10.59
N CYS A 419 7.51 -10.35 -10.70
CA CYS A 419 7.03 -11.73 -10.61
C CYS A 419 7.54 -12.64 -11.74
N VAL A 420 7.61 -12.17 -12.99
CA VAL A 420 8.21 -12.93 -14.10
C VAL A 420 9.65 -13.33 -13.76
N HIS A 421 10.43 -12.39 -13.25
CA HIS A 421 11.81 -12.66 -12.87
C HIS A 421 11.89 -13.73 -11.77
N ILE A 422 11.18 -13.51 -10.67
CA ILE A 422 11.19 -14.39 -9.50
C ILE A 422 10.71 -15.80 -9.88
N LEU A 423 9.62 -15.94 -10.64
CA LEU A 423 9.10 -17.25 -11.08
C LEU A 423 10.09 -18.02 -11.97
N LEU A 424 10.91 -17.33 -12.76
CA LEU A 424 11.87 -17.95 -13.66
C LEU A 424 13.23 -18.27 -13.02
N HIS A 425 13.66 -17.48 -12.03
CA HIS A 425 15.06 -17.50 -11.54
C HIS A 425 15.24 -17.87 -10.08
N VAL A 426 14.19 -17.80 -9.24
CA VAL A 426 14.27 -18.19 -7.83
C VAL A 426 13.99 -19.69 -7.61
N PRO A 427 12.97 -20.33 -8.23
CA PRO A 427 12.75 -21.76 -8.10
C PRO A 427 13.89 -22.61 -8.67
N LYS A 428 14.19 -23.75 -8.02
CA LYS A 428 15.18 -24.71 -8.48
C LYS A 428 14.56 -25.68 -9.50
N TYR A 429 14.77 -25.40 -10.78
CA TYR A 429 14.35 -26.29 -11.86
C TYR A 429 15.36 -27.44 -12.06
N SER A 430 14.86 -28.68 -12.03
CA SER A 430 15.59 -29.88 -12.42
C SER A 430 15.44 -30.16 -13.92
N SER A 431 16.21 -31.10 -14.46
CA SER A 431 16.07 -31.55 -15.86
C SER A 431 14.68 -32.09 -16.19
N GLU A 432 13.95 -32.63 -15.22
CA GLU A 432 12.58 -33.14 -15.40
C GLU A 432 11.54 -32.02 -15.45
N THR A 433 11.83 -30.89 -14.80
CA THR A 433 10.92 -29.75 -14.67
C THR A 433 11.26 -28.59 -15.60
N GLU A 434 12.37 -28.66 -16.34
CA GLU A 434 12.83 -27.61 -17.25
C GLU A 434 11.82 -27.29 -18.36
N GLY A 435 10.99 -28.26 -18.76
CA GLY A 435 9.91 -28.04 -19.72
C GLY A 435 8.86 -27.04 -19.21
N VAL A 436 8.64 -26.99 -17.89
CA VAL A 436 7.73 -26.00 -17.27
C VAL A 436 8.36 -24.61 -17.33
N ARG A 437 9.64 -24.48 -16.97
CA ARG A 437 10.39 -23.21 -17.07
C ARG A 437 10.36 -22.64 -18.50
N LEU A 438 10.56 -23.49 -19.49
CA LEU A 438 10.50 -23.12 -20.90
C LEU A 438 9.10 -22.64 -21.30
N SER A 439 8.06 -23.31 -20.80
CA SER A 439 6.66 -22.93 -21.07
C SER A 439 6.33 -21.57 -20.45
N LEU A 440 6.75 -21.33 -19.20
CA LEU A 440 6.61 -20.04 -18.52
C LEU A 440 7.29 -18.92 -19.30
N ALA A 441 8.57 -19.09 -19.66
CA ALA A 441 9.33 -18.12 -20.43
C ALA A 441 8.66 -17.81 -21.78
N ALA A 442 8.06 -18.82 -22.42
CA ALA A 442 7.35 -18.63 -23.68
C ALA A 442 6.05 -17.81 -23.53
N VAL A 443 5.28 -18.03 -22.47
CA VAL A 443 4.04 -17.30 -22.22
C VAL A 443 4.34 -15.85 -21.82
N PHE A 444 5.25 -15.63 -20.88
CA PHE A 444 5.65 -14.28 -20.45
C PHE A 444 6.26 -13.47 -21.58
N CYS A 445 7.17 -14.06 -22.37
CA CYS A 445 7.77 -13.38 -23.52
C CYS A 445 6.72 -12.93 -24.54
N ARG A 446 5.72 -13.78 -24.82
CA ARG A 446 4.63 -13.43 -25.73
C ARG A 446 3.78 -12.28 -25.19
N ALA A 447 3.36 -12.34 -23.93
CA ALA A 447 2.57 -11.28 -23.31
C ALA A 447 3.32 -9.94 -23.33
N ALA A 448 4.58 -9.95 -22.85
CA ALA A 448 5.40 -8.75 -22.77
C ALA A 448 5.72 -8.16 -24.15
N PHE A 449 6.07 -9.00 -25.14
CA PHE A 449 6.38 -8.50 -26.49
C PHE A 449 5.16 -8.01 -27.24
N SER A 450 3.99 -8.65 -27.04
CA SER A 450 2.72 -8.17 -27.58
C SER A 450 2.39 -6.78 -27.03
N HIS A 451 2.50 -6.58 -25.71
CA HIS A 451 2.25 -5.27 -25.10
C HIS A 451 3.27 -4.22 -25.56
N LEU A 452 4.56 -4.58 -25.60
CA LEU A 452 5.65 -3.69 -25.99
C LEU A 452 5.40 -3.04 -27.36
N LYS A 453 4.83 -3.78 -28.31
CA LYS A 453 4.48 -3.25 -29.64
C LYS A 453 3.43 -2.14 -29.58
N GLY A 454 2.47 -2.25 -28.66
CA GLY A 454 1.41 -1.26 -28.48
C GLY A 454 1.90 0.03 -27.81
N VAL A 455 2.89 -0.07 -26.91
CA VAL A 455 3.33 1.06 -26.07
C VAL A 455 4.69 1.65 -26.45
N ARG A 456 5.37 1.14 -27.50
CA ARG A 456 6.72 1.60 -27.88
C ARG A 456 6.84 3.09 -28.19
N SER A 457 5.76 3.74 -28.63
CA SER A 457 5.75 5.18 -28.90
C SER A 457 5.56 6.05 -27.64
N LYS A 458 5.41 5.43 -26.47
CA LYS A 458 5.19 6.09 -25.18
C LYS A 458 6.51 6.27 -24.41
N PRO A 459 6.51 7.02 -23.29
CA PRO A 459 7.72 7.22 -22.48
C PRO A 459 8.36 5.91 -22.00
N PRO A 460 9.69 5.91 -21.76
CA PRO A 460 10.43 4.73 -21.31
C PRO A 460 9.86 4.01 -20.08
N SER A 461 9.31 4.75 -19.12
CA SER A 461 8.68 4.20 -17.91
C SER A 461 7.60 3.15 -18.23
N LEU A 462 6.84 3.33 -19.32
CA LEU A 462 5.76 2.41 -19.69
C LEU A 462 6.21 1.13 -20.38
N TRP A 463 7.42 1.10 -20.96
CA TRP A 463 7.90 -0.08 -21.68
C TRP A 463 9.16 -0.72 -21.09
N LYS A 464 9.87 -0.07 -20.16
CA LYS A 464 11.03 -0.62 -19.47
C LYS A 464 10.72 -1.96 -18.77
N PRO A 465 9.61 -2.12 -18.01
CA PRO A 465 9.26 -3.41 -17.39
C PRO A 465 9.08 -4.54 -18.40
N LEU A 466 8.48 -4.23 -19.55
CA LEU A 466 8.24 -5.19 -20.62
C LEU A 466 9.57 -5.68 -21.20
N LEU A 467 10.56 -4.78 -21.36
CA LEU A 467 11.89 -5.17 -21.78
C LEU A 467 12.58 -6.07 -20.76
N LEU A 468 12.47 -5.74 -19.46
CA LEU A 468 13.07 -6.51 -18.37
C LEU A 468 12.40 -7.88 -18.18
N ALA A 469 11.10 -7.99 -18.43
CA ALA A 469 10.39 -9.28 -18.46
C ALA A 469 10.90 -10.18 -19.59
N ILE A 470 11.09 -9.64 -20.80
CA ILE A 470 11.68 -10.38 -21.93
C ILE A 470 13.14 -10.73 -21.63
N ALA A 471 13.90 -9.82 -20.99
CA ALA A 471 15.28 -10.07 -20.54
C ALA A 471 15.37 -11.25 -19.59
N SER A 472 14.49 -11.31 -18.59
CA SER A 472 14.38 -12.44 -17.66
C SER A 472 14.08 -13.76 -18.39
N CYS A 473 13.20 -13.74 -19.39
CA CYS A 473 12.94 -14.91 -20.24
C CYS A 473 14.15 -15.30 -21.11
N TYR A 474 14.89 -14.32 -21.62
CA TYR A 474 16.03 -14.55 -22.51
C TYR A 474 17.20 -15.19 -21.78
N LEU A 475 17.43 -14.78 -20.53
CA LEU A 475 18.50 -15.33 -19.70
C LEU A 475 18.32 -16.81 -19.40
N CYS A 476 17.08 -17.31 -19.28
CA CYS A 476 16.83 -18.74 -19.10
C CYS A 476 16.76 -19.52 -20.44
N HIS A 477 16.06 -18.99 -21.45
CA HIS A 477 15.80 -19.71 -22.70
C HIS A 477 15.96 -18.84 -23.97
N PRO A 478 17.20 -18.51 -24.37
CA PRO A 478 17.46 -17.57 -25.45
C PRO A 478 16.93 -18.06 -26.81
N ASP A 479 17.11 -19.34 -27.16
CA ASP A 479 16.63 -19.90 -28.43
C ASP A 479 15.11 -19.81 -28.56
N THR A 480 14.38 -20.08 -27.47
CA THR A 480 12.91 -20.03 -27.42
C THR A 480 12.42 -18.60 -27.57
N VAL A 481 13.03 -17.66 -26.84
CA VAL A 481 12.69 -16.23 -26.89
C VAL A 481 12.95 -15.67 -28.29
N GLU A 482 14.13 -15.91 -28.88
CA GLU A 482 14.44 -15.50 -30.26
C GLU A 482 13.39 -16.02 -31.26
N ALA A 483 13.01 -17.29 -31.15
CA ALA A 483 12.00 -17.89 -32.01
C ALA A 483 10.59 -17.29 -31.83
N ILE A 484 10.23 -16.84 -30.64
CA ILE A 484 8.94 -16.17 -30.37
C ILE A 484 8.95 -14.75 -30.94
N LEU A 485 10.01 -13.99 -30.66
CA LEU A 485 10.14 -12.61 -31.11
C LEU A 485 10.11 -12.52 -32.65
N GLU A 486 10.81 -13.41 -33.35
CA GLU A 486 10.81 -13.45 -34.82
C GLU A 486 9.48 -13.94 -35.42
N LYS A 487 8.74 -14.82 -34.73
CA LYS A 487 7.43 -15.27 -35.22
C LYS A 487 6.36 -14.20 -35.14
N GLU A 488 6.44 -13.33 -34.13
CA GLU A 488 5.42 -12.31 -33.90
C GLU A 488 5.70 -11.01 -34.65
N GLY A 489 6.85 -10.88 -35.32
CA GLY A 489 7.16 -9.77 -36.23
C GLY A 489 8.51 -9.95 -36.91
N ASP A 490 8.59 -9.59 -38.20
CA ASP A 490 9.85 -9.61 -38.96
C ASP A 490 10.91 -8.74 -38.25
N GLY A 491 11.98 -9.37 -37.75
CA GLY A 491 13.05 -8.66 -37.01
C GLY A 491 12.68 -8.28 -35.58
N GLY A 492 11.79 -9.04 -34.94
CA GLY A 492 11.36 -8.81 -33.56
C GLY A 492 12.51 -8.86 -32.55
N PHE A 493 13.48 -9.77 -32.72
CA PHE A 493 14.65 -9.83 -31.84
C PHE A 493 15.50 -8.57 -31.94
N ALA A 494 15.78 -8.10 -33.17
CA ALA A 494 16.54 -6.87 -33.39
C ALA A 494 15.82 -5.65 -32.80
N THR A 495 14.49 -5.62 -32.91
CA THR A 495 13.66 -4.55 -32.35
C THR A 495 13.77 -4.49 -30.82
N TRP A 496 13.62 -5.63 -30.16
CA TRP A 496 13.75 -5.72 -28.70
C TRP A 496 15.18 -5.40 -28.24
N ALA A 497 16.20 -5.99 -28.86
CA ALA A 497 17.59 -5.76 -28.50
C ALA A 497 18.03 -4.29 -28.68
N SER A 498 17.56 -3.60 -29.74
CA SER A 498 17.78 -2.16 -29.89
C SER A 498 17.07 -1.33 -28.83
N ALA A 499 15.83 -1.70 -28.45
CA ALA A 499 15.12 -1.03 -27.36
C ALA A 499 15.83 -1.24 -26.02
N MET A 500 16.37 -2.45 -25.79
CA MET A 500 17.14 -2.75 -24.59
C MET A 500 18.41 -1.90 -24.50
N ALA A 501 19.16 -1.82 -25.60
CA ALA A 501 20.35 -0.98 -25.70
C ALA A 501 20.03 0.52 -25.47
N PHE A 502 18.88 1.00 -25.95
CA PHE A 502 18.41 2.37 -25.74
C PHE A 502 18.04 2.65 -24.27
N ALA A 503 17.30 1.75 -23.62
CA ALA A 503 16.90 1.88 -22.21
C ALA A 503 18.11 2.05 -21.29
N CYS A 504 19.15 1.25 -21.56
CA CYS A 504 20.42 1.24 -20.83
C CYS A 504 21.23 2.55 -20.93
N THR A 505 20.89 3.43 -21.87
CA THR A 505 21.59 4.72 -22.05
C THR A 505 20.86 5.91 -21.44
N HIS A 506 19.67 5.70 -20.89
CA HIS A 506 18.74 6.75 -20.47
C HIS A 506 18.07 6.45 -19.10
N SER A 507 18.57 5.51 -18.30
CA SER A 507 18.08 5.30 -16.92
C SER A 507 18.61 6.43 -16.02
N SER A 508 17.72 7.20 -15.41
CA SER A 508 18.06 8.44 -14.67
C SER A 508 17.63 8.45 -13.21
N GLU A 509 17.20 7.32 -12.64
CA GLU A 509 16.80 7.22 -11.23
C GLU A 509 17.76 6.29 -10.48
N VAL A 510 18.22 6.76 -9.32
CA VAL A 510 19.26 6.16 -8.48
C VAL A 510 18.59 5.68 -7.19
N GLY A 511 18.69 4.37 -6.91
CA GLY A 511 18.14 3.68 -5.73
C GLY A 511 18.50 2.18 -5.75
N LEU A 512 18.29 1.44 -4.65
CA LEU A 512 18.63 0.00 -4.54
C LEU A 512 17.93 -0.87 -5.60
N SER A 513 16.66 -0.55 -5.89
CA SER A 513 15.92 -1.16 -7.00
C SER A 513 16.62 -0.97 -8.35
N ALA A 514 17.22 0.21 -8.58
CA ALA A 514 17.97 0.51 -9.80
C ALA A 514 19.22 -0.39 -9.94
N LYS A 515 19.90 -0.76 -8.85
CA LYS A 515 21.07 -1.65 -8.89
C LYS A 515 20.72 -3.02 -9.47
N SER A 516 19.71 -3.68 -8.90
CA SER A 516 19.30 -5.02 -9.35
C SER A 516 18.79 -5.00 -10.79
N GLU A 517 18.08 -3.94 -11.17
CA GLU A 517 17.68 -3.71 -12.57
C GLU A 517 18.88 -3.58 -13.52
N ILE A 518 19.86 -2.75 -13.15
CA ILE A 518 21.07 -2.52 -13.94
C ILE A 518 21.85 -3.82 -14.08
N LYS A 519 22.02 -4.59 -13.01
CA LYS A 519 22.66 -5.91 -13.05
C LYS A 519 21.94 -6.88 -13.99
N LEU A 520 20.61 -6.91 -13.96
CA LEU A 520 19.80 -7.69 -14.90
C LEU A 520 20.03 -7.26 -16.36
N MET A 521 20.11 -5.95 -16.62
CA MET A 521 20.40 -5.41 -17.96
C MET A 521 21.80 -5.78 -18.44
N VAL A 522 22.83 -5.66 -17.60
CA VAL A 522 24.23 -6.06 -17.90
C VAL A 522 24.28 -7.52 -18.30
N MET A 523 23.69 -8.40 -17.48
CA MET A 523 23.68 -9.85 -17.74
C MET A 523 22.96 -10.20 -19.04
N THR A 524 21.89 -9.48 -19.36
CA THR A 524 21.14 -9.67 -20.62
C THR A 524 21.95 -9.22 -21.83
N LEU A 525 22.54 -8.02 -21.79
CA LEU A 525 23.38 -7.49 -22.87
C LEU A 525 24.64 -8.33 -23.09
N LEU A 526 25.24 -8.84 -22.02
CA LEU A 526 26.35 -9.80 -22.07
C LEU A 526 25.93 -11.02 -22.88
N LYS A 527 24.78 -11.63 -22.53
CA LYS A 527 24.27 -12.84 -23.19
C LYS A 527 23.94 -12.60 -24.66
N MET A 528 23.29 -11.47 -24.97
CA MET A 528 22.99 -11.06 -26.35
C MET A 528 24.27 -10.89 -27.18
N THR A 529 25.27 -10.21 -26.61
CA THR A 529 26.54 -9.94 -27.31
C THR A 529 27.27 -11.24 -27.59
N GLU A 530 27.37 -12.14 -26.61
CA GLU A 530 27.95 -13.47 -26.79
C GLU A 530 27.25 -14.26 -27.91
N ARG A 531 25.91 -14.24 -27.93
CA ARG A 531 25.09 -14.93 -28.93
C ARG A 531 25.26 -14.35 -30.33
N LEU A 532 25.23 -13.02 -30.48
CA LEU A 532 25.45 -12.31 -31.74
C LEU A 532 26.84 -12.57 -32.33
N LEU A 533 27.87 -12.70 -31.48
CA LEU A 533 29.22 -13.09 -31.89
C LEU A 533 29.27 -14.55 -32.39
N GLY A 534 28.51 -15.45 -31.77
CA GLY A 534 28.42 -16.86 -32.18
C GLY A 534 27.78 -17.10 -33.55
N VAL A 535 26.85 -16.23 -33.98
CA VAL A 535 26.15 -16.32 -35.29
C VAL A 535 27.05 -15.90 -36.46
N GLY A 536 28.22 -15.29 -36.18
CA GLY A 536 29.27 -15.08 -37.19
C GLY A 536 29.02 -13.89 -38.13
N ASN A 537 28.19 -12.91 -37.75
CA ASN A 537 28.03 -11.65 -38.49
C ASN A 537 28.57 -10.45 -37.68
N PRO A 538 29.91 -10.30 -37.59
CA PRO A 538 30.58 -9.37 -36.68
C PRO A 538 30.42 -7.87 -37.02
N SER A 539 29.79 -7.52 -38.15
CA SER A 539 29.63 -6.15 -38.63
C SER A 539 28.19 -5.62 -38.55
N GLY A 540 27.31 -6.27 -37.79
CA GLY A 540 25.93 -5.80 -37.60
C GLY A 540 25.84 -4.58 -36.68
N GLY A 541 25.07 -3.56 -37.07
CA GLY A 541 24.82 -2.37 -36.23
C GLY A 541 24.31 -2.74 -34.83
N LEU A 542 23.46 -3.76 -34.73
CA LEU A 542 22.92 -4.25 -33.46
C LEU A 542 24.00 -4.76 -32.49
N LEU A 543 25.01 -5.50 -32.98
CA LEU A 543 26.10 -5.99 -32.13
C LEU A 543 26.91 -4.82 -31.53
N ARG A 544 27.09 -3.75 -32.31
CA ARG A 544 27.77 -2.54 -31.83
C ARG A 544 26.94 -1.82 -30.79
N ASP A 545 25.65 -1.66 -31.03
CA ASP A 545 24.78 -0.94 -30.11
C ASP A 545 24.66 -1.71 -28.78
N CYS A 546 24.45 -3.04 -28.82
CA CYS A 546 24.45 -3.89 -27.63
C CYS A 546 25.79 -3.86 -26.86
N PHE A 547 26.93 -3.95 -27.55
CA PHE A 547 28.24 -3.92 -26.89
C PHE A 547 28.56 -2.55 -26.28
N THR A 548 28.19 -1.47 -26.96
CA THR A 548 28.36 -0.10 -26.44
C THR A 548 27.52 0.11 -25.19
N SER A 549 26.26 -0.33 -25.20
CA SER A 549 25.40 -0.27 -24.02
C SER A 549 25.92 -1.17 -22.90
N LEU A 550 26.42 -2.37 -23.20
CA LEU A 550 27.01 -3.26 -22.19
C LEU A 550 28.14 -2.58 -21.42
N ILE A 551 29.07 -1.93 -22.14
CA ILE A 551 30.19 -1.20 -21.53
C ILE A 551 29.65 -0.07 -20.62
N LYS A 552 28.71 0.75 -21.12
CA LYS A 552 28.14 1.86 -20.36
C LYS A 552 27.45 1.41 -19.08
N THR A 553 26.57 0.42 -19.19
CA THR A 553 25.78 -0.06 -18.05
C THR A 553 26.64 -0.81 -17.04
N SER A 554 27.74 -1.45 -17.48
CA SER A 554 28.71 -2.05 -16.56
C SER A 554 29.48 -0.98 -15.75
N ILE A 555 29.74 0.19 -16.34
CA ILE A 555 30.35 1.32 -15.61
C ILE A 555 29.35 1.84 -14.57
N GLN A 556 28.09 2.09 -14.97
CA GLN A 556 27.04 2.56 -14.07
C GLN A 556 26.82 1.62 -12.88
N LEU A 557 26.81 0.31 -13.12
CA LEU A 557 26.69 -0.67 -12.03
C LEU A 557 27.85 -0.57 -11.04
N LYS A 558 29.06 -0.38 -11.56
CA LYS A 558 30.26 -0.25 -10.75
C LYS A 558 30.31 1.08 -9.97
N GLU A 559 29.87 2.18 -10.57
CA GLU A 559 29.75 3.47 -9.88
C GLU A 559 28.78 3.35 -8.69
N LEU A 560 27.64 2.66 -8.87
CA LEU A 560 26.71 2.37 -7.78
C LEU A 560 27.32 1.50 -6.68
N ASP A 561 28.06 0.45 -7.06
CA ASP A 561 28.76 -0.41 -6.07
C ASP A 561 29.74 0.39 -5.21
N GLU A 562 30.48 1.33 -5.82
CA GLU A 562 31.43 2.19 -5.11
C GLU A 562 30.69 3.20 -4.19
N GLU A 563 29.59 3.81 -4.66
CA GLU A 563 28.77 4.74 -3.86
C GLU A 563 28.19 4.08 -2.59
N MET A 564 27.66 2.85 -2.69
CA MET A 564 27.13 2.12 -1.52
C MET A 564 28.22 1.61 -0.57
N GLU A 565 29.45 1.39 -1.06
CA GLU A 565 30.58 1.05 -0.19
C GLU A 565 31.03 2.28 0.63
N GLU A 566 31.03 3.48 0.04
CA GLU A 566 31.39 4.73 0.70
C GLU A 566 30.37 5.15 1.78
N GLU A 567 29.06 4.99 1.54
CA GLU A 567 28.02 5.29 2.54
C GLU A 567 28.11 4.40 3.80
N ASN A 568 28.57 3.16 3.67
CA ASN A 568 28.73 2.25 4.81
C ASN A 568 29.97 2.53 5.66
N ASP A 569 30.98 3.22 5.10
CA ASP A 569 32.22 3.54 5.82
C ASP A 569 32.11 4.86 6.61
N GLU A 570 31.17 5.76 6.25
CA GLU A 570 30.93 7.04 6.95
C GLU A 570 30.15 6.91 8.28
N GLU A 571 29.55 5.75 8.60
CA GLU A 571 28.91 5.50 9.91
C GLU A 571 29.90 5.21 11.06
N SER A 572 31.21 5.46 10.87
CA SER A 572 32.24 5.11 11.85
C SER A 572 33.23 6.21 12.25
N GLU A 573 32.84 7.48 12.17
CA GLU A 573 33.60 8.54 12.86
C GLU A 573 32.83 9.10 14.07
N ASP A 574 33.31 8.66 15.24
CA ASP A 574 32.94 9.11 16.58
C ASP A 574 32.70 10.63 16.66
N TYR A 575 31.56 11.00 17.23
CA TYR A 575 31.30 12.32 17.80
C TYR A 575 32.30 12.61 18.93
N ASP A 576 33.33 13.39 18.65
CA ASP A 576 34.08 14.15 19.66
C ASP A 576 34.75 15.37 19.03
N ASN A 577 34.02 16.49 18.98
CA ASN A 577 34.50 17.73 19.57
C ASN A 577 33.41 18.81 19.60
N ASP A 578 33.09 19.22 20.82
CA ASP A 578 32.72 20.59 21.14
C ASP A 578 33.72 21.55 20.47
N ASP A 579 33.22 22.51 19.70
CA ASP A 579 33.73 23.88 19.77
C ASP A 579 32.61 24.84 19.34
N GLU A 580 32.20 25.64 20.31
CA GLU A 580 31.44 26.87 20.13
C GLU A 580 32.21 27.78 19.18
N ASP A 581 31.57 28.31 18.14
CA ASP A 581 31.88 29.66 17.67
C ASP A 581 30.65 30.25 16.96
N GLU A 582 30.15 31.32 17.57
CA GLU A 582 29.21 32.29 17.00
C GLU A 582 29.86 32.90 15.75
N ASP A 583 29.18 32.90 14.61
CA ASP A 583 29.37 33.99 13.66
C ASP A 583 28.10 34.27 12.84
N ASP A 584 27.87 35.57 12.75
CA ASP A 584 26.70 36.33 12.35
C ASP A 584 26.83 36.66 10.86
N ASP A 585 26.11 35.95 9.99
CA ASP A 585 26.04 36.31 8.56
C ASP A 585 24.61 36.66 8.17
N GLU A 586 24.41 37.98 8.01
CA GLU A 586 23.25 38.65 7.44
C GLU A 586 22.88 38.02 6.08
N ILE A 587 21.74 37.33 6.02
CA ILE A 587 21.14 36.92 4.74
C ILE A 587 20.51 38.16 4.11
N GLU A 588 21.17 38.71 3.08
CA GLU A 588 20.57 39.65 2.13
C GLU A 588 19.37 38.98 1.46
N ILE A 589 18.16 39.46 1.78
CA ILE A 589 16.95 39.09 1.06
C ILE A 589 16.98 39.85 -0.26
N ASP A 590 17.25 39.13 -1.35
CA ASP A 590 17.11 39.62 -2.71
C ASP A 590 15.61 39.80 -3.01
N ASP A 591 15.17 41.05 -3.04
CA ASP A 591 13.81 41.44 -3.44
C ASP A 591 13.67 41.25 -4.96
N GLU A 592 13.45 40.01 -5.41
CA GLU A 592 13.00 39.78 -6.79
C GLU A 592 11.56 40.28 -6.95
N GLU A 593 11.40 41.21 -7.89
CA GLU A 593 10.17 41.88 -8.26
C GLU A 593 9.06 40.86 -8.58
N SER A 594 8.06 40.78 -7.70
CA SER A 594 6.85 40.00 -7.92
C SER A 594 6.11 40.50 -9.17
N GLU A 595 6.24 39.78 -10.29
CA GLU A 595 5.33 39.94 -11.41
C GLU A 595 3.90 39.64 -10.93
N SER A 596 2.97 40.54 -11.22
CA SER A 596 1.58 40.44 -10.79
C SER A 596 0.91 39.20 -11.40
N GLU A 597 0.85 38.11 -10.64
CA GLU A 597 -0.01 36.97 -10.94
C GLU A 597 -1.46 37.47 -11.05
N HIS A 598 -2.00 37.45 -12.26
CA HIS A 598 -3.44 37.61 -12.44
C HIS A 598 -4.11 36.39 -11.83
N GLU A 599 -4.94 36.59 -10.80
CA GLU A 599 -5.85 35.56 -10.30
C GLU A 599 -6.68 35.01 -11.46
N GLU A 600 -6.43 33.75 -11.80
CA GLU A 600 -7.16 33.04 -12.83
C GLU A 600 -8.65 32.99 -12.45
N THR A 601 -9.51 33.30 -13.41
CA THR A 601 -10.96 33.22 -13.20
C THR A 601 -11.43 31.75 -13.19
N GLU A 602 -12.50 31.44 -12.45
CA GLU A 602 -13.09 30.09 -12.38
C GLU A 602 -13.35 29.46 -13.77
N GLU A 603 -13.74 30.28 -14.75
CA GLU A 603 -13.99 29.82 -16.12
C GLU A 603 -12.69 29.42 -16.84
N GLN A 604 -11.58 30.11 -16.58
CA GLN A 604 -10.25 29.77 -17.10
C GLN A 604 -9.67 28.53 -16.41
N PHE A 605 -9.89 28.39 -15.11
CA PHE A 605 -9.54 27.19 -14.34
C PHE A 605 -10.28 25.96 -14.88
N LEU A 606 -11.60 26.07 -15.10
CA LEU A 606 -12.43 25.00 -15.65
C LEU A 606 -12.08 24.68 -17.11
N GLU A 607 -11.77 25.67 -17.94
CA GLU A 607 -11.32 25.48 -19.32
C GLU A 607 -9.95 24.76 -19.35
N ARG A 608 -9.03 25.11 -18.45
CA ARG A 608 -7.73 24.47 -18.33
C ARG A 608 -7.85 23.02 -17.84
N TYR A 609 -8.73 22.75 -16.88
CA TYR A 609 -9.06 21.39 -16.46
C TYR A 609 -9.75 20.58 -17.56
N ALA A 610 -10.67 21.18 -18.32
CA ALA A 610 -11.31 20.53 -19.45
C ALA A 610 -10.31 20.23 -20.58
N GLN A 611 -9.35 21.12 -20.83
CA GLN A 611 -8.26 20.90 -21.78
C GLN A 611 -7.28 19.82 -21.29
N ALA A 612 -6.96 19.80 -19.99
CA ALA A 612 -6.15 18.74 -19.38
C ALA A 612 -6.87 17.38 -19.48
N ALA A 613 -8.16 17.32 -19.15
CA ALA A 613 -8.98 16.12 -19.28
C ALA A 613 -9.09 15.64 -20.75
N SER A 614 -9.23 16.56 -21.70
CA SER A 614 -9.25 16.25 -23.14
C SER A 614 -7.89 15.79 -23.68
N ALA A 615 -6.79 16.22 -23.05
CA ALA A 615 -5.45 15.74 -23.34
C ALA A 615 -5.21 14.34 -22.76
N LEU A 616 -5.74 14.06 -21.57
CA LEU A 616 -5.82 12.71 -20.98
C LEU A 616 -6.59 11.73 -21.88
N GLU A 617 -7.73 12.15 -22.44
CA GLU A 617 -8.53 11.33 -23.38
C GLU A 617 -7.81 11.04 -24.72
N ASN A 618 -6.85 11.88 -25.12
CA ASN A 618 -6.10 11.75 -26.39
C ASN A 618 -4.64 11.28 -26.26
N GLY A 619 -4.22 10.77 -25.10
CA GLY A 619 -3.02 9.92 -25.02
C GLY A 619 -1.94 10.32 -24.02
N THR A 620 -2.20 11.20 -23.05
CA THR A 620 -1.49 11.15 -21.78
C THR A 620 -2.27 10.23 -20.84
N VAL A 621 -1.75 9.02 -20.67
CA VAL A 621 -2.12 8.16 -19.54
C VAL A 621 -1.83 9.00 -18.29
N GLU A 622 -2.71 8.97 -17.29
CA GLU A 622 -2.39 9.38 -15.94
C GLU A 622 -0.95 8.95 -15.66
N GLU A 623 -0.06 9.91 -15.37
CA GLU A 623 1.13 9.59 -14.57
C GLU A 623 0.55 9.12 -13.24
N GLY A 624 0.17 7.84 -13.17
CA GLY A 624 0.06 7.15 -11.91
C GLY A 624 1.43 7.29 -11.29
N ASP A 625 1.44 7.75 -10.05
CA ASP A 625 2.61 8.00 -9.22
C ASP A 625 3.61 6.84 -9.37
N ALA A 626 4.51 6.95 -10.34
CA ALA A 626 5.54 5.95 -10.61
C ALA A 626 6.71 6.14 -9.63
N GLU A 627 6.69 7.24 -8.88
CA GLU A 627 7.74 7.67 -7.95
C GLU A 627 7.67 6.90 -6.60
N ASP A 628 6.57 6.20 -6.29
CA ASP A 628 6.36 5.57 -4.96
C ASP A 628 6.43 4.02 -4.94
N GLN A 629 6.81 3.34 -6.03
CA GLN A 629 6.91 1.86 -6.06
C GLN A 629 8.35 1.39 -6.30
N GLU A 630 9.25 1.67 -5.35
CA GLU A 630 10.55 1.00 -5.24
C GLU A 630 10.37 -0.49 -4.91
N VAL A 631 10.02 -1.30 -5.92
CA VAL A 631 9.97 -2.77 -5.76
C VAL A 631 11.36 -3.33 -6.01
N GLU A 632 12.09 -3.65 -4.94
CA GLU A 632 13.36 -4.37 -5.02
C GLU A 632 13.20 -5.69 -5.78
N ILE A 633 14.12 -5.97 -6.70
CA ILE A 633 14.11 -7.18 -7.53
C ILE A 633 15.02 -8.22 -6.89
N GLU A 634 14.44 -9.30 -6.39
CA GLU A 634 15.20 -10.48 -5.96
C GLU A 634 15.82 -11.18 -7.17
N LEU A 635 17.13 -11.03 -7.38
CA LEU A 635 17.85 -11.57 -8.54
C LEU A 635 18.05 -13.10 -8.52
N GLY A 636 17.70 -13.76 -7.41
CA GLY A 636 17.88 -15.20 -7.22
C GLY A 636 19.33 -15.64 -7.49
N SER A 637 19.52 -16.62 -8.38
CA SER A 637 20.88 -17.10 -8.74
C SER A 637 21.77 -16.06 -9.43
N LEU A 638 21.20 -14.95 -9.94
CA LEU A 638 21.99 -13.88 -10.54
C LEU A 638 22.69 -13.02 -9.49
N GLU A 639 22.23 -13.01 -8.24
CA GLU A 639 22.86 -12.25 -7.15
C GLU A 639 24.32 -12.68 -6.96
N GLU A 640 24.56 -14.01 -6.89
CA GLU A 640 25.88 -14.62 -6.72
C GLU A 640 26.78 -14.54 -7.97
N ALA A 641 26.23 -14.07 -9.10
CA ALA A 641 26.96 -14.04 -10.35
C ALA A 641 27.90 -12.83 -10.41
N ASP A 642 29.20 -13.09 -10.61
CA ASP A 642 30.24 -12.07 -10.77
C ASP A 642 30.18 -11.46 -12.18
N GLU A 643 29.36 -10.43 -12.34
CA GLU A 643 29.14 -9.75 -13.61
C GLU A 643 30.41 -9.09 -14.16
N GLN A 644 31.24 -8.48 -13.31
CA GLN A 644 32.54 -7.92 -13.71
C GLN A 644 33.40 -8.97 -14.41
N LYS A 645 33.62 -10.12 -13.78
CA LYS A 645 34.46 -11.19 -14.36
C LYS A 645 33.89 -11.74 -15.64
N MET A 646 32.56 -11.85 -15.75
CA MET A 646 31.90 -12.32 -16.96
C MET A 646 32.06 -11.33 -18.12
N VAL A 647 31.90 -10.02 -17.88
CA VAL A 647 32.13 -8.97 -18.88
C VAL A 647 33.59 -8.97 -19.33
N LEU A 648 34.55 -9.02 -18.40
CA LEU A 648 35.97 -9.07 -18.72
C LEU A 648 36.34 -10.31 -19.53
N SER A 649 35.77 -11.47 -19.20
CA SER A 649 36.00 -12.72 -19.95
C SER A 649 35.45 -12.66 -21.38
N LEU A 650 34.29 -12.03 -21.59
CA LEU A 650 33.74 -11.80 -22.94
C LEU A 650 34.69 -10.92 -23.77
N ILE A 651 35.17 -9.81 -23.18
CA ILE A 651 36.12 -8.91 -23.84
C ILE A 651 37.42 -9.66 -24.14
N GLU A 652 38.00 -10.37 -23.18
CA GLU A 652 39.22 -11.17 -23.41
C GLU A 652 39.07 -12.13 -24.59
N ARG A 653 37.94 -12.84 -24.66
CA ARG A 653 37.70 -13.84 -25.71
C ARG A 653 37.43 -13.24 -27.09
N TYR A 654 36.77 -12.07 -27.15
CA TYR A 654 36.25 -11.50 -28.39
C TYR A 654 36.78 -10.10 -28.75
N HIS A 655 37.76 -9.56 -28.02
CA HIS A 655 38.33 -8.22 -28.24
C HIS A 655 38.75 -7.99 -29.70
N HIS A 656 39.32 -8.99 -30.36
CA HIS A 656 39.75 -8.89 -31.75
C HIS A 656 38.61 -8.62 -32.75
N VAL A 657 37.36 -8.94 -32.41
CA VAL A 657 36.16 -8.64 -33.20
C VAL A 657 35.49 -7.36 -32.68
N LEU A 658 35.29 -7.29 -31.37
CA LEU A 658 34.56 -6.22 -30.71
C LEU A 658 35.29 -4.87 -30.81
N ILE A 659 36.62 -4.88 -30.64
CA ILE A 659 37.45 -3.66 -30.58
C ILE A 659 38.01 -3.29 -31.95
N LYS A 660 38.35 -4.27 -32.80
CA LYS A 660 38.87 -4.00 -34.17
C LYS A 660 37.77 -3.76 -35.21
N GLY A 661 36.56 -4.28 -34.97
CA GLY A 661 35.44 -4.23 -35.90
C GLY A 661 34.42 -3.11 -35.63
N GLN A 662 34.50 -2.44 -34.48
CA GLN A 662 33.55 -1.41 -34.06
C GLN A 662 34.28 -0.11 -33.72
N ALA A 663 33.64 1.04 -33.94
CA ALA A 663 34.16 2.35 -33.52
C ALA A 663 33.52 2.72 -32.17
N LEU A 664 34.22 2.45 -31.06
CA LEU A 664 33.83 2.93 -29.74
C LEU A 664 34.32 4.37 -29.54
N SER A 665 33.64 5.18 -28.73
CA SER A 665 34.15 6.52 -28.41
C SER A 665 35.37 6.41 -27.49
N PRO A 666 36.44 7.20 -27.70
CA PRO A 666 37.62 7.19 -26.83
C PRO A 666 37.28 7.51 -25.37
N GLU A 667 36.30 8.40 -25.15
CA GLU A 667 35.80 8.76 -23.82
C GLU A 667 35.21 7.54 -23.10
N LEU A 668 34.36 6.76 -23.78
CA LEU A 668 33.75 5.56 -23.19
C LEU A 668 34.80 4.50 -22.86
N VAL A 669 35.80 4.32 -23.73
CA VAL A 669 36.91 3.40 -23.48
C VAL A 669 37.73 3.87 -22.27
N SER A 670 37.99 5.17 -22.14
CA SER A 670 38.69 5.72 -20.98
C SER A 670 37.92 5.51 -19.69
N SER A 671 36.62 5.81 -19.67
CA SER A 671 35.76 5.58 -18.49
C SER A 671 35.71 4.11 -18.10
N PHE A 672 35.59 3.21 -19.07
CA PHE A 672 35.58 1.76 -18.81
C PHE A 672 36.92 1.28 -18.23
N ILE A 673 38.05 1.78 -18.72
CA ILE A 673 39.37 1.40 -18.20
C ILE A 673 39.59 1.96 -16.78
N ASN A 674 39.07 3.16 -16.50
CA ASN A 674 39.12 3.72 -15.14
C ASN A 674 38.30 2.87 -14.16
N ALA A 675 37.08 2.49 -14.54
CA ALA A 675 36.23 1.59 -13.77
C ALA A 675 36.86 0.18 -13.68
N PHE A 676 37.46 -0.35 -14.74
CA PHE A 676 38.04 -1.69 -14.78
C PHE A 676 39.51 -1.69 -15.25
N PRO A 677 40.47 -1.35 -14.39
CA PRO A 677 41.89 -1.20 -14.78
C PRO A 677 42.51 -2.45 -15.40
N ASP A 678 42.07 -3.63 -14.97
CA ASP A 678 42.54 -4.93 -15.50
C ASP A 678 42.23 -5.12 -16.99
N SER A 679 41.28 -4.36 -17.53
CA SER A 679 40.88 -4.43 -18.94
C SER A 679 41.83 -3.67 -19.89
N THR A 680 42.77 -2.87 -19.38
CA THR A 680 43.64 -1.96 -20.15
C THR A 680 44.32 -2.65 -21.33
N SER A 681 44.81 -3.88 -21.13
CA SER A 681 45.57 -4.62 -22.14
C SER A 681 44.76 -4.98 -23.40
N PHE A 682 43.43 -5.01 -23.30
CA PHE A 682 42.54 -5.36 -24.41
C PHE A 682 42.25 -4.17 -25.33
N PHE A 683 42.43 -2.94 -24.85
CA PHE A 683 42.07 -1.70 -25.57
C PHE A 683 43.28 -0.92 -26.12
N HIS A 684 44.47 -1.52 -26.19
CA HIS A 684 45.72 -0.90 -26.67
C HIS A 684 45.69 -0.24 -28.07
N GLN A 685 44.63 -0.43 -28.86
CA GLN A 685 44.46 0.24 -30.16
C GLN A 685 43.72 1.60 -30.08
N TYR A 686 43.15 1.91 -28.91
CA TYR A 686 42.40 3.14 -28.60
C TYR A 686 43.15 4.09 -27.65
N MET A 687 44.23 3.62 -27.03
CA MET A 687 45.27 4.43 -26.39
C MET A 687 46.31 4.85 -27.42
#